data_AF-A0A940ZJJ8-F1
#
_entry.id   AF-A0A940ZJJ8-F1
#
_cell.length_a   1.000
_cell.length_b   1.000
_cell.length_c   1.000
_cell.angle_alpha   90.00
_cell.angle_beta   90.00
_cell.angle_gamma   90.00
#
_symmetry.space_group_name_H-M   'P 1'
#
loop_
_entity.id
_entity.type
_entity.pdbx_description
1 polymer ?
#
loop_
_entity_poly.entity_id
_entity_poly.type
_entity_poly.pdbx_seq_one_letter_code
_entity_poly.pdbx_strand_id
1 'polypeptide(L)'
;MFYWYKFSKNAANSKVRLDLRGLLGLSLLLMLSLSAISYAQEPAGDALIEKSREKEPIKKEASEDSRTASEVELDKYLDTAHSLTRSKQYHDALKTYQQALSLQRDMKDSAGEATTWANIGRLCYLLGDYVQSIDAFTKSLTIRRTLNARVLVNIGVVHFAQSRYARAIEFYEEASALYERAGLGESWESGIVLNNLALTYSELGQYTKAVELYKRALLIFEKTEDTADRGKDTADMRGAALHNTGFLYAEQNDNTRALQYYERALKARTEIKDTGGIASTLNNMGYLYSWEGNAEKALELLHQALSLSREHNERAIEGRILDSLGDAFLRAKRYRESLDAYNEALVIRRQLGDRRGERITLANIGRLLQEQGRDFLAISFYKQAVNVSESIRGEMGGLSSEIRASYATKVSELYRRLADLLLKSDLVFEAQQVMDLLKVQELENYLHGVHGNERTSQGIVRLPGEKQLTDTYDEMVNRLPALDEELRELQSRRNLTPAQQERRSALLNQRKQLASEFDRLLKSDKVREWEESMAATERNRTLGLDKLLQLQDNLKKLNKAILLYPLVLEDRLELVLVTSHAPPVHRTVQKTRTELNRLISEFRAALQDIHADAKPLAQELYDILIKPIEPALGDAETIVYAPDRSLRYIPLSALHDGKQWMVERFTIHRITSCSLSDLNSQPSGELRVLAGAFGAGTHDFSLGEEKFHFSGLPFARTEVENLAKMISNTKTMFDRDFTPKKTEE
;
A
#
# COMPACT_ATOMS: atom_id res chain seq x y z
N MET A 1 -4.96 13.30 23.00
CA MET A 1 -3.62 13.89 23.26
C MET A 1 -2.69 12.98 24.09
N PHE A 2 -3.21 12.07 24.92
CA PHE A 2 -2.40 11.09 25.68
C PHE A 2 -1.76 9.94 24.85
N TYR A 3 -2.21 9.71 23.61
CA TYR A 3 -1.68 8.62 22.77
C TYR A 3 -0.39 8.96 22.00
N TRP A 4 -0.04 10.23 21.83
CA TRP A 4 1.18 10.64 21.10
C TRP A 4 2.43 10.74 21.98
N TYR A 5 2.27 10.95 23.29
CA TYR A 5 3.38 11.20 24.20
C TYR A 5 4.18 9.94 24.57
N LYS A 6 3.57 8.74 24.45
CA LYS A 6 4.26 7.47 24.78
C LYS A 6 5.17 6.94 23.65
N PHE A 7 4.99 7.40 22.41
CA PHE A 7 5.83 7.00 21.27
C PHE A 7 7.12 7.81 21.14
N SER A 8 7.23 9.01 21.75
CA SER A 8 8.41 9.88 21.56
C SER A 8 9.58 9.56 22.49
N LYS A 9 9.36 8.84 23.60
CA LYS A 9 10.40 8.63 24.62
C LYS A 9 11.43 7.53 24.32
N ASN A 10 11.15 6.63 23.38
CA ASN A 10 12.09 5.56 22.99
C ASN A 10 12.88 5.85 21.69
N ALA A 11 12.67 7.00 21.05
CA ALA A 11 13.29 7.32 19.76
C ALA A 11 14.42 8.36 19.84
N ALA A 12 15.00 8.59 21.02
CA ALA A 12 15.95 9.68 21.26
C ALA A 12 17.43 9.34 20.99
N ASN A 13 17.79 8.08 20.70
CA ASN A 13 19.18 7.68 20.45
C ASN A 13 19.32 6.74 19.25
N SER A 14 19.07 7.22 18.04
CA SER A 14 19.74 6.71 16.83
C SER A 14 19.65 7.75 15.70
N LYS A 15 20.81 8.27 15.28
CA LYS A 15 20.96 8.86 13.95
C LYS A 15 20.70 7.73 12.94
N VAL A 16 19.89 7.99 11.91
CA VAL A 16 19.38 7.08 10.87
C VAL A 16 18.01 6.45 11.21
N ARG A 17 16.93 7.12 10.77
CA ARG A 17 15.56 6.58 10.76
C ARG A 17 15.29 5.82 9.45
N LEU A 18 15.53 4.51 9.51
CA LEU A 18 14.78 3.36 9.00
C LEU A 18 13.83 3.55 7.79
N ASP A 19 14.18 2.93 6.66
CA ASP A 19 13.35 2.77 5.44
C ASP A 19 12.88 1.31 5.28
N LEU A 20 12.32 0.69 6.31
CA LEU A 20 11.91 -0.74 6.32
C LEU A 20 10.72 -1.08 5.40
N ARG A 21 10.27 -0.19 4.51
CA ARG A 21 8.94 -0.25 3.87
C ARG A 21 8.84 -1.06 2.59
N GLY A 22 9.65 -2.11 2.47
CA GLY A 22 9.57 -3.02 1.34
C GLY A 22 9.64 -4.44 1.84
N LEU A 23 8.51 -5.07 2.17
CA LEU A 23 8.23 -6.51 2.00
C LEU A 23 6.90 -6.85 2.68
N LEU A 24 6.02 -7.54 1.99
CA LEU A 24 4.83 -8.17 2.54
C LEU A 24 4.44 -9.32 1.60
N GLY A 25 3.71 -10.27 2.20
CA GLY A 25 2.83 -11.21 1.53
C GLY A 25 3.49 -12.37 0.83
N LEU A 26 3.50 -13.54 1.49
CA LEU A 26 3.15 -14.86 0.95
C LEU A 26 3.75 -15.95 1.85
N SER A 27 3.03 -16.28 2.91
CA SER A 27 2.94 -17.65 3.43
C SER A 27 1.87 -18.47 2.66
N LEU A 28 1.13 -17.84 1.74
CA LEU A 28 0.00 -18.43 1.02
C LEU A 28 0.35 -19.52 0.01
N LEU A 29 1.53 -19.43 -0.63
CA LEU A 29 1.93 -20.38 -1.68
C LEU A 29 2.10 -21.80 -1.12
N LEU A 30 2.44 -21.89 0.18
CA LEU A 30 2.52 -23.12 0.95
C LEU A 30 1.19 -23.61 1.51
N MET A 31 0.30 -22.69 1.93
CA MET A 31 -1.04 -23.08 2.37
C MET A 31 -1.78 -23.84 1.29
N LEU A 32 -1.60 -23.44 0.03
CA LEU A 32 -2.09 -24.19 -1.10
C LEU A 32 -1.27 -25.48 -1.26
N SER A 33 0.05 -25.45 -1.40
CA SER A 33 0.87 -26.65 -1.67
C SER A 33 0.65 -27.83 -0.70
N LEU A 34 0.60 -27.60 0.62
CA LEU A 34 0.40 -28.61 1.65
C LEU A 34 -1.06 -29.03 1.86
N SER A 35 -2.03 -28.16 1.53
CA SER A 35 -3.44 -28.56 1.46
C SER A 35 -3.67 -29.70 0.44
N ALA A 36 -2.79 -29.89 -0.56
CA ALA A 36 -2.87 -31.06 -1.45
C ALA A 36 -2.75 -32.40 -0.71
N ILE A 37 -2.06 -32.43 0.44
CA ILE A 37 -1.76 -33.64 1.21
C ILE A 37 -2.97 -34.03 2.08
N SER A 38 -3.72 -33.05 2.56
CA SER A 38 -4.89 -33.24 3.44
C SER A 38 -6.23 -33.37 2.69
N TYR A 39 -6.26 -33.08 1.37
CA TYR A 39 -7.49 -32.91 0.57
C TYR A 39 -7.94 -34.15 -0.22
N ALA A 40 -7.27 -35.29 -0.08
CA ALA A 40 -7.74 -36.55 -0.69
C ALA A 40 -9.08 -37.04 -0.08
N GLN A 41 -9.50 -36.47 1.05
CA GLN A 41 -10.83 -36.65 1.64
C GLN A 41 -11.40 -35.28 2.01
N GLU A 42 -12.71 -35.09 1.80
CA GLU A 42 -13.44 -33.93 2.31
C GLU A 42 -13.35 -33.95 3.85
N PRO A 43 -12.62 -33.04 4.51
CA PRO A 43 -12.43 -33.14 5.94
C PRO A 43 -13.75 -32.90 6.67
N ALA A 44 -13.86 -33.49 7.86
CA ALA A 44 -15.09 -33.53 8.65
C ALA A 44 -15.82 -32.18 8.78
N GLY A 45 -15.10 -31.04 8.80
CA GLY A 45 -15.67 -29.69 8.91
C GLY A 45 -16.56 -29.27 7.71
N ASP A 46 -16.14 -29.53 6.47
CA ASP A 46 -16.94 -29.19 5.29
C ASP A 46 -18.11 -30.16 5.11
N ALA A 47 -17.88 -31.45 5.43
CA ALA A 47 -18.94 -32.44 5.50
C ALA A 47 -19.99 -32.10 6.57
N LEU A 48 -19.63 -31.41 7.67
CA LEU A 48 -20.57 -30.93 8.69
C LEU A 48 -21.36 -29.71 8.20
N ILE A 49 -20.76 -28.82 7.40
CA ILE A 49 -21.45 -27.67 6.79
C ILE A 49 -22.49 -28.15 5.75
N GLU A 50 -22.13 -29.10 4.88
CA GLU A 50 -23.06 -29.70 3.91
C GLU A 50 -24.11 -30.60 4.60
N LYS A 51 -23.73 -31.47 5.56
CA LYS A 51 -24.68 -32.33 6.31
C LYS A 51 -25.67 -31.55 7.18
N SER A 52 -25.36 -30.33 7.60
CA SER A 52 -26.31 -29.49 8.33
C SER A 52 -27.52 -29.04 7.49
N ARG A 53 -27.45 -29.19 6.15
CA ARG A 53 -28.51 -28.78 5.21
C ARG A 53 -29.14 -29.94 4.44
N GLU A 54 -28.47 -31.08 4.30
CA GLU A 54 -29.06 -32.28 3.69
C GLU A 54 -29.76 -33.16 4.74
N LYS A 55 -31.08 -33.00 4.84
CA LYS A 55 -31.93 -34.07 5.39
C LYS A 55 -32.14 -35.14 4.32
N GLU A 56 -31.14 -35.99 4.09
CA GLU A 56 -31.38 -37.34 3.56
C GLU A 56 -30.16 -38.24 3.79
N PRO A 57 -30.31 -39.45 4.38
CA PRO A 57 -29.17 -40.32 4.65
C PRO A 57 -28.78 -41.09 3.39
N ILE A 58 -27.62 -40.76 2.82
CA ILE A 58 -26.97 -41.62 1.82
C ILE A 58 -26.35 -42.82 2.56
N LYS A 59 -26.95 -43.99 2.38
CA LYS A 59 -26.36 -45.28 2.78
C LYS A 59 -25.09 -45.51 1.97
N LYS A 60 -23.91 -45.47 2.61
CA LYS A 60 -22.66 -46.04 2.09
C LYS A 60 -22.30 -47.28 2.90
N GLU A 61 -22.77 -48.43 2.44
CA GLU A 61 -22.09 -49.71 2.64
C GLU A 61 -22.10 -50.41 1.28
N ALA A 62 -21.02 -50.25 0.52
CA ALA A 62 -20.72 -51.07 -0.64
C ALA A 62 -19.31 -51.64 -0.45
N SER A 63 -19.22 -52.96 -0.47
CA SER A 63 -17.99 -53.74 -0.42
C SER A 63 -17.03 -53.36 -1.55
N GLU A 64 -15.72 -53.47 -1.32
CA GLU A 64 -14.65 -53.14 -2.29
C GLU A 64 -14.74 -53.87 -3.65
N ASP A 65 -15.56 -54.93 -3.77
CA ASP A 65 -15.69 -55.79 -4.96
C ASP A 65 -16.68 -55.32 -6.06
N SER A 66 -17.26 -54.10 -5.97
CA SER A 66 -18.24 -53.61 -6.97
C SER A 66 -17.92 -52.27 -7.64
N ARG A 67 -16.63 -51.91 -7.80
CA ARG A 67 -16.27 -50.67 -8.52
C ARG A 67 -16.36 -50.83 -10.03
N THR A 68 -16.95 -49.85 -10.71
CA THR A 68 -17.02 -49.81 -12.18
C THR A 68 -15.65 -49.49 -12.78
N ALA A 69 -15.41 -49.89 -14.03
CA ALA A 69 -14.14 -49.57 -14.72
C ALA A 69 -13.86 -48.05 -14.79
N SER A 70 -14.93 -47.24 -14.93
CA SER A 70 -14.85 -45.78 -14.93
C SER A 70 -14.46 -45.20 -13.56
N GLU A 71 -14.90 -45.80 -12.45
CA GLU A 71 -14.48 -45.39 -11.09
C GLU A 71 -13.00 -45.69 -10.85
N VAL A 72 -12.52 -46.86 -11.26
CA VAL A 72 -11.10 -47.23 -11.13
C VAL A 72 -10.22 -46.32 -12.01
N GLU A 73 -10.69 -45.98 -13.20
CA GLU A 73 -9.99 -45.07 -14.11
C GLU A 73 -9.97 -43.62 -13.58
N LEU A 74 -11.08 -43.16 -12.98
CA LEU A 74 -11.15 -41.85 -12.32
C LEU A 74 -10.18 -41.76 -11.14
N ASP A 75 -10.16 -42.76 -10.25
CA ASP A 75 -9.24 -42.81 -9.11
C ASP A 75 -7.78 -42.70 -9.59
N LYS A 76 -7.43 -43.43 -10.64
CA LYS A 76 -6.10 -43.36 -11.26
C LYS A 76 -5.76 -41.97 -11.77
N TYR A 77 -6.68 -41.29 -12.46
CA TYR A 77 -6.46 -39.92 -12.94
C TYR A 77 -6.29 -38.94 -11.78
N LEU A 78 -7.12 -39.02 -10.75
CA LEU A 78 -7.02 -38.16 -9.57
C LEU A 78 -5.71 -38.40 -8.82
N ASP A 79 -5.33 -39.64 -8.56
CA ASP A 79 -4.05 -39.99 -7.90
C ASP A 79 -2.84 -39.50 -8.69
N THR A 80 -2.89 -39.67 -10.01
CA THR A 80 -1.85 -39.16 -10.91
C THR A 80 -1.78 -37.64 -10.84
N ALA A 81 -2.92 -36.94 -10.93
CA ALA A 81 -2.98 -35.48 -10.85
C ALA A 81 -2.48 -34.96 -9.49
N HIS A 82 -2.83 -35.61 -8.38
CA HIS A 82 -2.31 -35.29 -7.05
C HIS A 82 -0.80 -35.54 -6.95
N SER A 83 -0.29 -36.62 -7.51
CA SER A 83 1.15 -36.93 -7.56
C SER A 83 1.93 -35.89 -8.36
N LEU A 84 1.43 -35.51 -9.54
CA LEU A 84 2.01 -34.47 -10.39
C LEU A 84 1.97 -33.10 -9.69
N THR A 85 0.87 -32.79 -9.00
CA THR A 85 0.75 -31.57 -8.18
C THR A 85 1.80 -31.54 -7.07
N ARG A 86 1.99 -32.64 -6.34
CA ARG A 86 3.04 -32.77 -5.30
C ARG A 86 4.45 -32.65 -5.87
N SER A 87 4.64 -33.12 -7.10
CA SER A 87 5.89 -33.02 -7.84
C SER A 87 6.08 -31.68 -8.55
N LYS A 88 5.17 -30.72 -8.32
CA LYS A 88 5.13 -29.38 -8.92
C LYS A 88 5.07 -29.37 -10.45
N GLN A 89 4.61 -30.45 -11.06
CA GLN A 89 4.38 -30.58 -12.50
C GLN A 89 2.97 -30.07 -12.82
N TYR A 90 2.76 -28.75 -12.64
CA TYR A 90 1.41 -28.15 -12.63
C TYR A 90 0.70 -28.22 -13.98
N HIS A 91 1.42 -28.08 -15.10
CA HIS A 91 0.82 -28.21 -16.44
C HIS A 91 0.33 -29.63 -16.73
N ASP A 92 1.12 -30.65 -16.38
CA ASP A 92 0.72 -32.04 -16.54
C ASP A 92 -0.43 -32.38 -15.60
N ALA A 93 -0.37 -31.93 -14.34
CA ALA A 93 -1.46 -32.10 -13.39
C ALA A 93 -2.77 -31.46 -13.88
N LEU A 94 -2.70 -30.27 -14.48
CA LEU A 94 -3.86 -29.58 -15.07
C LEU A 94 -4.50 -30.43 -16.16
N LYS A 95 -3.68 -30.99 -17.06
CA LYS A 95 -4.15 -31.89 -18.14
C LYS A 95 -4.79 -33.16 -17.56
N THR A 96 -4.21 -33.74 -16.52
CA THR A 96 -4.76 -34.94 -15.86
C THR A 96 -6.08 -34.64 -15.14
N TYR A 97 -6.21 -33.50 -14.46
CA TYR A 97 -7.49 -33.09 -13.87
C TYR A 97 -8.57 -32.82 -14.91
N GLN A 98 -8.22 -32.31 -16.09
CA GLN A 98 -9.17 -32.15 -17.19
C GLN A 98 -9.72 -33.50 -17.68
N GLN A 99 -8.91 -34.56 -17.65
CA GLN A 99 -9.35 -35.93 -17.96
C GLN A 99 -10.27 -36.50 -16.86
N ALA A 100 -9.94 -36.23 -15.58
CA ALA A 100 -10.80 -36.60 -14.46
C ALA A 100 -12.18 -35.91 -14.55
N LEU A 101 -12.22 -34.61 -14.92
CA LEU A 101 -13.47 -33.87 -15.11
C LEU A 101 -14.39 -34.50 -16.16
N SER A 102 -13.85 -34.99 -17.28
CA SER A 102 -14.69 -35.65 -18.29
C SER A 102 -15.37 -36.90 -17.74
N LEU A 103 -14.64 -37.75 -17.01
CA LEU A 103 -15.21 -38.96 -16.40
C LEU A 103 -16.24 -38.63 -15.32
N GLN A 104 -15.96 -37.65 -14.46
CA GLN A 104 -16.91 -37.21 -13.43
C GLN A 104 -18.23 -36.72 -14.03
N ARG A 105 -18.19 -36.03 -15.18
CA ARG A 105 -19.39 -35.60 -15.90
C ARG A 105 -20.19 -36.77 -16.46
N ASP A 106 -19.51 -37.74 -17.07
CA ASP A 106 -20.16 -38.95 -17.60
C ASP A 106 -20.81 -39.77 -16.48
N MET A 107 -20.16 -39.83 -15.33
CA MET A 107 -20.65 -40.47 -14.10
C MET A 107 -21.70 -39.65 -13.35
N LYS A 108 -21.95 -38.40 -13.76
CA LYS A 108 -22.82 -37.43 -13.06
C LYS A 108 -22.40 -37.16 -11.60
N ASP A 109 -21.11 -37.28 -11.30
CA ASP A 109 -20.53 -36.97 -9.99
C ASP A 109 -20.29 -35.47 -9.84
N SER A 110 -21.33 -34.74 -9.45
CA SER A 110 -21.25 -33.28 -9.27
C SER A 110 -20.33 -32.88 -8.10
N ALA A 111 -20.23 -33.70 -7.05
CA ALA A 111 -19.37 -33.40 -5.89
C ALA A 111 -17.88 -33.54 -6.26
N GLY A 112 -17.53 -34.62 -6.97
CA GLY A 112 -16.21 -34.81 -7.55
C GLY A 112 -15.87 -33.73 -8.58
N GLU A 113 -16.80 -33.38 -9.48
CA GLU A 113 -16.58 -32.32 -10.47
C GLU A 113 -16.24 -30.99 -9.80
N ALA A 114 -17.00 -30.60 -8.78
CA ALA A 114 -16.75 -29.36 -8.04
C ALA A 114 -15.37 -29.36 -7.34
N THR A 115 -14.97 -30.50 -6.78
CA THR A 115 -13.67 -30.66 -6.11
C THR A 115 -12.52 -30.56 -7.11
N THR A 116 -12.65 -31.20 -8.27
CA THR A 116 -11.67 -31.11 -9.35
C THR A 116 -11.55 -29.69 -9.88
N TRP A 117 -12.66 -28.96 -10.04
CA TRP A 117 -12.62 -27.53 -10.40
C TRP A 117 -11.89 -26.68 -9.36
N ALA A 118 -12.06 -26.93 -8.06
CA ALA A 118 -11.30 -26.23 -7.03
C ALA A 118 -9.79 -26.54 -7.12
N ASN A 119 -9.42 -27.79 -7.40
CA ASN A 119 -8.02 -28.17 -7.61
C ASN A 119 -7.41 -27.50 -8.85
N ILE A 120 -8.16 -27.44 -9.96
CA ILE A 120 -7.77 -26.70 -11.17
C ILE A 120 -7.58 -25.22 -10.85
N GLY A 121 -8.52 -24.60 -10.14
CA GLY A 121 -8.42 -23.18 -9.77
C GLY A 121 -7.16 -22.89 -8.98
N ARG A 122 -6.78 -23.78 -8.08
CA ARG A 122 -5.53 -23.70 -7.33
C ARG A 122 -4.28 -23.89 -8.22
N LEU A 123 -4.29 -24.82 -9.17
CA LEU A 123 -3.17 -24.98 -10.12
C LEU A 123 -3.00 -23.74 -11.00
N CYS A 124 -4.10 -23.19 -11.51
CA CYS A 124 -4.08 -21.93 -12.27
C CYS A 124 -3.50 -20.78 -11.43
N TYR A 125 -3.85 -20.68 -10.14
CA TYR A 125 -3.22 -19.72 -9.23
C TYR A 125 -1.70 -19.91 -9.12
N LEU A 126 -1.23 -21.15 -8.93
CA LEU A 126 0.19 -21.47 -8.82
C LEU A 126 0.96 -21.18 -10.12
N LEU A 127 0.29 -21.26 -11.26
CA LEU A 127 0.79 -20.88 -12.58
C LEU A 127 0.72 -19.36 -12.85
N GLY A 128 0.12 -18.57 -11.97
CA GLY A 128 -0.10 -17.14 -12.16
C GLY A 128 -1.29 -16.78 -13.05
N ASP A 129 -2.05 -17.77 -13.54
CA ASP A 129 -3.28 -17.55 -14.32
C ASP A 129 -4.47 -17.28 -13.39
N TYR A 130 -4.54 -16.06 -12.89
CA TYR A 130 -5.57 -15.64 -11.96
C TYR A 130 -6.98 -15.58 -12.57
N VAL A 131 -7.08 -15.39 -13.89
CA VAL A 131 -8.38 -15.36 -14.58
C VAL A 131 -8.97 -16.76 -14.61
N GLN A 132 -8.21 -17.75 -15.07
CA GLN A 132 -8.65 -19.15 -15.07
C GLN A 132 -8.81 -19.69 -13.64
N SER A 133 -7.99 -19.21 -12.70
CA SER A 133 -8.14 -19.56 -11.29
C SER A 133 -9.51 -19.17 -10.73
N ILE A 134 -9.91 -17.91 -10.90
CA ILE A 134 -11.22 -17.41 -10.45
C ILE A 134 -12.37 -18.12 -11.19
N ASP A 135 -12.24 -18.33 -12.50
CA ASP A 135 -13.25 -19.06 -13.29
C ASP A 135 -13.47 -20.49 -12.78
N ALA A 136 -12.38 -21.23 -12.54
CA ALA A 136 -12.44 -22.58 -12.00
C ALA A 136 -13.03 -22.63 -10.58
N PHE A 137 -12.66 -21.71 -9.69
CA PHE A 137 -13.30 -21.60 -8.38
C PHE A 137 -14.80 -21.24 -8.47
N THR A 138 -15.17 -20.36 -9.41
CA THR A 138 -16.57 -19.98 -9.65
C THR A 138 -17.38 -21.17 -10.16
N LYS A 139 -16.81 -22.00 -11.06
CA LYS A 139 -17.42 -23.26 -11.51
C LYS A 139 -17.63 -24.23 -10.35
N SER A 140 -16.63 -24.38 -9.47
CA SER A 140 -16.72 -25.20 -8.27
C SER A 140 -17.91 -24.78 -7.37
N LEU A 141 -18.03 -23.48 -7.07
CA LEU A 141 -19.14 -22.94 -6.27
C LEU A 141 -20.50 -23.11 -6.96
N THR A 142 -20.56 -22.92 -8.28
CA THR A 142 -21.79 -23.05 -9.06
C THR A 142 -22.32 -24.49 -9.03
N ILE A 143 -21.43 -25.48 -9.16
CA ILE A 143 -21.80 -26.90 -9.14
C ILE A 143 -22.27 -27.32 -7.74
N ARG A 144 -21.59 -26.87 -6.67
CA ARG A 144 -22.01 -27.14 -5.29
C ARG A 144 -23.33 -26.49 -4.89
N ARG A 145 -23.83 -25.51 -5.67
CA ARG A 145 -25.05 -24.71 -5.39
C ARG A 145 -25.09 -24.09 -3.99
N THR A 146 -23.94 -24.00 -3.32
CA THR A 146 -23.78 -23.55 -1.93
C THR A 146 -22.46 -22.81 -1.79
N LEU A 147 -22.39 -21.92 -0.79
CA LEU A 147 -21.15 -21.25 -0.43
C LEU A 147 -20.22 -22.25 0.26
N ASN A 148 -19.01 -22.39 -0.25
CA ASN A 148 -17.96 -23.21 0.34
C ASN A 148 -16.86 -22.29 0.90
N ALA A 149 -16.72 -22.26 2.24
CA ALA A 149 -15.82 -21.33 2.93
C ALA A 149 -14.37 -21.42 2.43
N ARG A 150 -13.90 -22.62 2.14
CA ARG A 150 -12.57 -22.88 1.61
C ARG A 150 -12.37 -22.36 0.19
N VAL A 151 -13.34 -22.56 -0.71
CA VAL A 151 -13.26 -21.99 -2.07
C VAL A 151 -13.28 -20.46 -2.00
N LEU A 152 -14.07 -19.87 -1.09
CA LEU A 152 -14.04 -18.42 -0.85
C LEU A 152 -12.67 -17.95 -0.36
N VAL A 153 -12.04 -18.66 0.59
CA VAL A 153 -10.66 -18.35 1.00
C VAL A 153 -9.73 -18.36 -0.20
N ASN A 154 -9.80 -19.38 -1.07
CA ASN A 154 -8.93 -19.46 -2.25
C ASN A 154 -9.19 -18.33 -3.27
N ILE A 155 -10.44 -17.91 -3.46
CA ILE A 155 -10.73 -16.72 -4.28
C ILE A 155 -10.13 -15.46 -3.63
N GLY A 156 -10.26 -15.34 -2.30
CA GLY A 156 -9.61 -14.27 -1.52
C GLY A 156 -8.09 -14.26 -1.69
N VAL A 157 -7.46 -15.44 -1.73
CA VAL A 157 -6.01 -15.61 -2.02
C VAL A 157 -5.63 -15.05 -3.38
N VAL A 158 -6.41 -15.37 -4.42
CA VAL A 158 -6.16 -14.88 -5.78
C VAL A 158 -6.29 -13.35 -5.83
N HIS A 159 -7.33 -12.80 -5.21
CA HIS A 159 -7.51 -11.35 -5.13
C HIS A 159 -6.40 -10.66 -4.33
N PHE A 160 -5.96 -11.26 -3.23
CA PHE A 160 -4.82 -10.77 -2.47
C PHE A 160 -3.56 -10.68 -3.34
N ALA A 161 -3.26 -11.74 -4.11
CA ALA A 161 -2.10 -11.76 -5.00
C ALA A 161 -2.18 -10.69 -6.11
N GLN A 162 -3.38 -10.38 -6.60
CA GLN A 162 -3.64 -9.28 -7.53
C GLN A 162 -3.61 -7.89 -6.87
N SER A 163 -3.29 -7.79 -5.57
CA SER A 163 -3.39 -6.55 -4.77
C SER A 163 -4.81 -5.97 -4.68
N ARG A 164 -5.84 -6.79 -4.91
CA ARG A 164 -7.27 -6.44 -4.78
C ARG A 164 -7.75 -6.65 -3.35
N TYR A 165 -7.20 -5.86 -2.43
CA TYR A 165 -7.37 -6.10 -1.00
C TYR A 165 -8.82 -6.00 -0.51
N ALA A 166 -9.64 -5.11 -1.09
CA ALA A 166 -11.05 -4.99 -0.73
C ALA A 166 -11.81 -6.31 -1.00
N ARG A 167 -11.66 -6.83 -2.22
CA ARG A 167 -12.23 -8.13 -2.61
C ARG A 167 -11.68 -9.28 -1.77
N ALA A 168 -10.37 -9.28 -1.49
CA ALA A 168 -9.78 -10.31 -0.64
C ALA A 168 -10.41 -10.33 0.76
N ILE A 169 -10.57 -9.16 1.39
CA ILE A 169 -11.23 -9.02 2.70
C ILE A 169 -12.68 -9.51 2.64
N GLU A 170 -13.45 -9.11 1.62
CA GLU A 170 -14.85 -9.56 1.45
C GLU A 170 -14.95 -11.09 1.47
N PHE A 171 -14.13 -11.79 0.67
CA PHE A 171 -14.14 -13.25 0.61
C PHE A 171 -13.67 -13.92 1.90
N TYR A 172 -12.65 -13.37 2.56
CA TYR A 172 -12.18 -13.90 3.84
C TYR A 172 -13.21 -13.68 4.96
N GLU A 173 -13.89 -12.53 5.01
CA GLU A 173 -14.94 -12.25 5.99
C GLU A 173 -16.18 -13.13 5.74
N GLU A 174 -16.54 -13.37 4.48
CA GLU A 174 -17.62 -14.31 4.13
C GLU A 174 -17.27 -15.74 4.56
N ALA A 175 -16.03 -16.19 4.31
CA ALA A 175 -15.54 -17.49 4.77
C ALA A 175 -15.54 -17.59 6.31
N SER A 176 -15.08 -16.53 7.00
CA SER A 176 -15.11 -16.45 8.46
C SER A 176 -16.54 -16.59 8.98
N ALA A 177 -17.51 -15.87 8.39
CA ALA A 177 -18.90 -15.92 8.80
C ALA A 177 -19.55 -17.29 8.55
N LEU A 178 -19.08 -18.06 7.57
CA LEU A 178 -19.52 -19.45 7.37
C LEU A 178 -18.97 -20.37 8.46
N TYR A 179 -17.68 -20.28 8.77
CA TYR A 179 -17.10 -21.08 9.86
C TYR A 179 -17.75 -20.77 11.21
N GLU A 180 -18.01 -19.50 11.52
CA GLU A 180 -18.71 -19.09 12.75
C GLU A 180 -20.12 -19.68 12.82
N ARG A 181 -20.92 -19.56 11.75
CA ARG A 181 -22.28 -20.12 11.69
C ARG A 181 -22.31 -21.65 11.82
N ALA A 182 -21.23 -22.31 11.43
CA ALA A 182 -21.06 -23.76 11.54
C ALA A 182 -20.53 -24.21 12.92
N GLY A 183 -20.25 -23.28 13.84
CA GLY A 183 -19.61 -23.60 15.13
C GLY A 183 -18.13 -23.95 15.00
N LEU A 184 -17.50 -23.59 13.88
CA LEU A 184 -16.09 -23.85 13.55
C LEU A 184 -15.21 -22.58 13.70
N GLY A 185 -15.68 -21.57 14.45
CA GLY A 185 -14.98 -20.28 14.62
C GLY A 185 -13.59 -20.37 15.25
N GLU A 186 -13.31 -21.41 16.05
CA GLU A 186 -11.98 -21.70 16.60
C GLU A 186 -11.29 -22.90 15.93
N SER A 187 -11.76 -23.33 14.75
CA SER A 187 -11.13 -24.44 14.03
C SER A 187 -9.82 -24.01 13.36
N TRP A 188 -8.99 -24.99 13.01
CA TRP A 188 -7.75 -24.76 12.24
C TRP A 188 -8.00 -23.98 10.94
N GLU A 189 -9.10 -24.29 10.25
CA GLU A 189 -9.51 -23.61 9.02
C GLU A 189 -9.84 -22.13 9.27
N SER A 190 -10.48 -21.80 10.40
CA SER A 190 -10.68 -20.42 10.84
C SER A 190 -9.34 -19.71 11.11
N GLY A 191 -8.36 -20.42 11.69
CA GLY A 191 -6.99 -19.92 11.86
C GLY A 191 -6.35 -19.47 10.54
N ILE A 192 -6.57 -20.19 9.43
CA ILE A 192 -6.09 -19.80 8.10
C ILE A 192 -6.73 -18.49 7.64
N VAL A 193 -8.05 -18.36 7.79
CA VAL A 193 -8.78 -17.14 7.45
C VAL A 193 -8.22 -15.95 8.22
N LEU A 194 -8.03 -16.10 9.53
CA LEU A 194 -7.47 -15.06 10.39
C LEU A 194 -6.05 -14.66 9.96
N ASN A 195 -5.19 -15.63 9.61
CA ASN A 195 -3.85 -15.35 9.11
C ASN A 195 -3.87 -14.57 7.78
N ASN A 196 -4.78 -14.91 6.86
CA ASN A 196 -4.90 -14.23 5.57
C ASN A 196 -5.51 -12.83 5.70
N LEU A 197 -6.49 -12.64 6.59
CA LEU A 197 -7.00 -11.32 6.96
C LEU A 197 -5.89 -10.48 7.60
N ALA A 198 -5.13 -11.04 8.54
CA ALA A 198 -4.02 -10.35 9.19
C ALA A 198 -3.00 -9.86 8.17
N LEU A 199 -2.65 -10.72 7.20
CA LEU A 199 -1.75 -10.34 6.12
C LEU A 199 -2.30 -9.21 5.26
N THR A 200 -3.58 -9.28 4.90
CA THR A 200 -4.25 -8.26 4.09
C THR A 200 -4.33 -6.92 4.83
N TYR A 201 -4.65 -6.94 6.12
CA TYR A 201 -4.65 -5.75 6.96
C TYR A 201 -3.23 -5.16 7.10
N SER A 202 -2.20 -6.00 7.23
CA SER A 202 -0.81 -5.54 7.18
C SER A 202 -0.45 -4.87 5.84
N GLU A 203 -0.97 -5.40 4.72
CA GLU A 203 -0.81 -4.77 3.39
C GLU A 203 -1.45 -3.39 3.30
N LEU A 204 -2.49 -3.18 4.08
CA LEU A 204 -3.22 -1.93 4.18
C LEU A 204 -2.65 -1.00 5.27
N GLY A 205 -1.56 -1.38 5.95
CA GLY A 205 -0.95 -0.61 7.04
C GLY A 205 -1.67 -0.74 8.38
N GLN A 206 -2.67 -1.60 8.49
CA GLN A 206 -3.45 -1.87 9.71
C GLN A 206 -2.70 -2.82 10.64
N TYR A 207 -1.51 -2.43 11.09
CA TYR A 207 -0.58 -3.28 11.83
C TYR A 207 -1.15 -3.77 13.17
N THR A 208 -1.86 -2.93 13.92
CA THR A 208 -2.47 -3.33 15.21
C THR A 208 -3.50 -4.44 15.01
N LYS A 209 -4.40 -4.26 14.05
CA LYS A 209 -5.42 -5.27 13.69
C LYS A 209 -4.76 -6.56 13.19
N ALA A 210 -3.71 -6.44 12.36
CA ALA A 210 -2.94 -7.59 11.88
C ALA A 210 -2.30 -8.38 13.03
N VAL A 211 -1.66 -7.71 14.00
CA VAL A 211 -1.04 -8.36 15.17
C VAL A 211 -2.08 -9.16 15.96
N GLU A 212 -3.25 -8.59 16.21
CA GLU A 212 -4.32 -9.27 16.95
C GLU A 212 -4.77 -10.54 16.24
N LEU A 213 -5.02 -10.45 14.94
CA LEU A 213 -5.47 -11.57 14.11
C LEU A 213 -4.40 -12.68 14.01
N TYR A 214 -3.13 -12.34 13.83
CA TYR A 214 -2.05 -13.33 13.83
C TYR A 214 -1.89 -14.02 15.19
N LYS A 215 -2.04 -13.29 16.30
CA LYS A 215 -1.98 -13.90 17.64
C LYS A 215 -3.12 -14.89 17.86
N ARG A 216 -4.34 -14.54 17.40
CA ARG A 216 -5.49 -15.45 17.44
C ARG A 216 -5.27 -16.68 16.57
N ALA A 217 -4.77 -16.50 15.34
CA ALA A 217 -4.43 -17.60 14.45
C ALA A 217 -3.37 -18.53 15.08
N LEU A 218 -2.29 -17.96 15.64
CA LEU A 218 -1.23 -18.71 16.30
C LEU A 218 -1.78 -19.54 17.48
N LEU A 219 -2.64 -18.95 18.31
CA LEU A 219 -3.26 -19.65 19.43
C LEU A 219 -4.12 -20.84 18.97
N ILE A 220 -4.88 -20.68 17.88
CA ILE A 220 -5.65 -21.78 17.27
C ILE A 220 -4.70 -22.89 16.82
N PHE A 221 -3.66 -22.55 16.07
CA PHE A 221 -2.70 -23.54 15.58
C PHE A 221 -2.01 -24.30 16.72
N GLU A 222 -1.58 -23.59 17.77
CA GLU A 222 -0.96 -24.22 18.95
C GLU A 222 -1.94 -25.15 19.68
N LYS A 223 -3.21 -24.79 19.84
CA LYS A 223 -4.23 -25.68 20.44
C LYS A 223 -4.51 -26.93 19.58
N THR A 224 -4.48 -26.79 18.26
CA THR A 224 -4.80 -27.89 17.33
C THR A 224 -3.65 -28.88 17.12
N GLU A 225 -2.40 -28.47 17.41
CA GLU A 225 -1.19 -29.30 17.28
C GLU A 225 -1.23 -30.51 18.23
N ASP A 226 -1.93 -30.38 19.36
CA ASP A 226 -2.13 -31.44 20.35
C ASP A 226 -3.14 -32.53 19.91
N THR A 227 -3.78 -32.37 18.74
CA THR A 227 -4.69 -33.38 18.18
C THR A 227 -3.97 -34.19 17.09
N ALA A 228 -3.82 -35.50 17.31
CA ALA A 228 -2.91 -36.40 16.57
C ALA A 228 -3.12 -36.49 15.04
N ASP A 229 -4.21 -35.96 14.49
CA ASP A 229 -4.64 -36.17 13.10
C ASP A 229 -4.08 -35.12 12.10
N ARG A 230 -3.46 -34.03 12.58
CA ARG A 230 -3.05 -32.87 11.73
C ARG A 230 -1.63 -32.35 11.98
N GLY A 231 -0.75 -33.14 12.59
CA GLY A 231 0.54 -32.66 13.11
C GLY A 231 1.44 -31.91 12.11
N LYS A 232 1.54 -32.37 10.86
CA LYS A 232 2.39 -31.73 9.84
C LYS A 232 1.77 -30.44 9.26
N ASP A 233 0.48 -30.44 8.99
CA ASP A 233 -0.26 -29.28 8.46
C ASP A 233 -0.34 -28.15 9.51
N THR A 234 -0.40 -28.52 10.79
CA THR A 234 -0.45 -27.57 11.90
C THR A 234 0.91 -26.92 12.16
N ALA A 235 2.01 -27.68 12.08
CA ALA A 235 3.36 -27.15 12.21
C ALA A 235 3.73 -26.16 11.08
N ASP A 236 3.18 -26.32 9.87
CA ASP A 236 3.33 -25.36 8.77
C ASP A 236 2.67 -24.02 9.09
N MET A 237 1.40 -24.07 9.50
CA MET A 237 0.63 -22.87 9.83
C MET A 237 1.21 -22.14 11.04
N ARG A 238 1.73 -22.88 12.02
CA ARG A 238 2.50 -22.30 13.14
C ARG A 238 3.76 -21.59 12.65
N GLY A 239 4.54 -22.22 11.77
CA GLY A 239 5.71 -21.62 11.14
C GLY A 239 5.38 -20.31 10.40
N ALA A 240 4.28 -20.30 9.65
CA ALA A 240 3.75 -19.11 8.98
C ALA A 240 3.34 -18.00 9.96
N ALA A 241 2.58 -18.33 11.01
CA ALA A 241 2.14 -17.36 12.00
C ALA A 241 3.32 -16.77 12.80
N LEU A 242 4.31 -17.59 13.17
CA LEU A 242 5.56 -17.13 13.81
C LEU A 242 6.35 -16.19 12.89
N HIS A 243 6.51 -16.56 11.62
CA HIS A 243 7.16 -15.73 10.61
C HIS A 243 6.46 -14.36 10.47
N ASN A 244 5.14 -14.37 10.32
CA ASN A 244 4.36 -13.15 10.17
C ASN A 244 4.38 -12.27 11.43
N THR A 245 4.47 -12.89 12.61
CA THR A 245 4.64 -12.17 13.88
C THR A 245 6.02 -11.51 13.96
N GLY A 246 7.08 -12.23 13.57
CA GLY A 246 8.43 -11.67 13.48
C GLY A 246 8.50 -10.47 12.54
N PHE A 247 7.82 -10.56 11.39
CA PHE A 247 7.67 -9.44 10.45
C PHE A 247 7.05 -8.19 11.10
N LEU A 248 5.98 -8.35 11.87
CA LEU A 248 5.33 -7.20 12.50
C LEU A 248 6.20 -6.52 13.56
N TYR A 249 7.02 -7.29 14.29
CA TYR A 249 8.02 -6.70 15.18
C TYR A 249 9.10 -5.94 14.40
N ALA A 250 9.55 -6.45 13.26
CA ALA A 250 10.47 -5.74 12.38
C ALA A 250 9.87 -4.40 11.90
N GLU A 251 8.59 -4.37 11.47
CA GLU A 251 7.90 -3.13 11.08
C GLU A 251 7.81 -2.10 12.22
N GLN A 252 7.81 -2.56 13.47
CA GLN A 252 7.83 -1.72 14.65
C GLN A 252 9.26 -1.33 15.07
N ASN A 253 10.29 -1.72 14.31
CA ASN A 253 11.71 -1.56 14.59
C ASN A 253 12.20 -2.33 15.82
N ASP A 254 11.48 -3.39 16.23
CA ASP A 254 11.89 -4.34 17.27
C ASP A 254 12.60 -5.54 16.62
N ASN A 255 13.79 -5.28 16.06
CA ASN A 255 14.58 -6.28 15.32
C ASN A 255 14.94 -7.50 16.19
N THR A 256 15.19 -7.28 17.48
CA THR A 256 15.55 -8.36 18.41
C THR A 256 14.41 -9.37 18.54
N ARG A 257 13.18 -8.92 18.78
CA ARG A 257 12.03 -9.85 18.81
C ARG A 257 11.76 -10.43 17.43
N ALA A 258 11.90 -9.64 16.36
CA ALA A 258 11.72 -10.14 15.00
C ALA A 258 12.62 -11.36 14.72
N LEU A 259 13.91 -11.27 15.02
CA LEU A 259 14.86 -12.37 14.85
C LEU A 259 14.51 -13.58 15.72
N GLN A 260 14.10 -13.41 16.98
CA GLN A 260 13.65 -14.52 17.83
C GLN A 260 12.44 -15.27 17.24
N TYR A 261 11.46 -14.55 16.69
CA TYR A 261 10.31 -15.16 16.03
C TYR A 261 10.70 -15.84 14.71
N TYR A 262 11.62 -15.25 13.94
CA TYR A 262 12.15 -15.88 12.73
C TYR A 262 12.93 -17.16 13.02
N GLU A 263 13.74 -17.21 14.08
CA GLU A 263 14.44 -18.43 14.50
C GLU A 263 13.46 -19.54 14.89
N ARG A 264 12.41 -19.21 15.65
CA ARG A 264 11.32 -20.14 15.97
C ARG A 264 10.59 -20.63 14.72
N ALA A 265 10.29 -19.73 13.79
CA ALA A 265 9.66 -20.08 12.52
C ALA A 265 10.55 -20.99 11.68
N LEU A 266 11.86 -20.71 11.61
CA LEU A 266 12.83 -21.51 10.88
C LEU A 266 12.92 -22.92 11.46
N LYS A 267 12.92 -23.06 12.79
CA LYS A 267 12.89 -24.37 13.46
C LYS A 267 11.63 -25.17 13.08
N ALA A 268 10.44 -24.58 13.25
CA ALA A 268 9.18 -25.24 12.93
C ALA A 268 9.11 -25.66 11.45
N ARG A 269 9.54 -24.78 10.53
CA ARG A 269 9.57 -25.06 9.09
C ARG A 269 10.60 -26.11 8.69
N THR A 270 11.72 -26.19 9.40
CA THR A 270 12.76 -27.21 9.17
C THR A 270 12.24 -28.60 9.56
N GLU A 271 11.51 -28.73 10.66
CA GLU A 271 10.93 -29.99 11.12
C GLU A 271 9.98 -30.63 10.08
N ILE A 272 9.23 -29.80 9.35
CA ILE A 272 8.30 -30.25 8.30
C ILE A 272 8.87 -30.23 6.87
N LYS A 273 10.13 -29.79 6.71
CA LYS A 273 10.81 -29.59 5.41
C LYS A 273 10.08 -28.62 4.49
N ASP A 274 9.55 -27.53 5.04
CA ASP A 274 8.95 -26.42 4.30
C ASP A 274 10.06 -25.53 3.70
N THR A 275 10.50 -25.86 2.48
CA THR A 275 11.60 -25.13 1.82
C THR A 275 11.23 -23.72 1.38
N GLY A 276 9.99 -23.48 0.95
CA GLY A 276 9.53 -22.15 0.55
C GLY A 276 9.40 -21.19 1.75
N GLY A 277 8.93 -21.69 2.89
CA GLY A 277 8.86 -20.93 4.12
C GLY A 277 10.23 -20.74 4.77
N ILE A 278 11.14 -21.72 4.69
CA ILE A 278 12.55 -21.55 5.08
C ILE A 278 13.15 -20.39 4.27
N ALA A 279 13.03 -20.43 2.94
CA ALA A 279 13.53 -19.37 2.06
C ALA A 279 12.94 -18.00 2.40
N SER A 280 11.63 -17.93 2.67
CA SER A 280 10.96 -16.69 3.08
C SER A 280 11.48 -16.15 4.42
N THR A 281 11.73 -17.03 5.40
CA THR A 281 12.28 -16.63 6.71
C THR A 281 13.72 -16.15 6.58
N LEU A 282 14.57 -16.88 5.85
CA LEU A 282 15.94 -16.50 5.57
C LEU A 282 16.02 -15.15 4.84
N ASN A 283 15.09 -14.90 3.91
CA ASN A 283 14.97 -13.61 3.23
C ASN A 283 14.81 -12.45 4.22
N ASN A 284 13.83 -12.54 5.12
CA ASN A 284 13.55 -11.46 6.05
C ASN A 284 14.66 -11.27 7.09
N MET A 285 15.31 -12.37 7.52
CA MET A 285 16.50 -12.28 8.36
C MET A 285 17.65 -11.59 7.62
N GLY A 286 17.94 -11.99 6.38
CA GLY A 286 18.97 -11.37 5.55
C GLY A 286 18.73 -9.88 5.31
N TYR A 287 17.47 -9.50 5.07
CA TYR A 287 17.05 -8.11 4.95
C TYR A 287 17.31 -7.32 6.25
N LEU A 288 16.95 -7.85 7.42
CA LEU A 288 17.24 -7.22 8.70
C LEU A 288 18.74 -7.02 8.93
N TYR A 289 19.56 -8.04 8.63
CA TYR A 289 21.02 -7.90 8.73
C TYR A 289 21.58 -6.85 7.76
N SER A 290 21.00 -6.72 6.57
CA SER A 290 21.37 -5.68 5.60
C SER A 290 21.12 -4.28 6.18
N TRP A 291 19.98 -4.10 6.87
CA TRP A 291 19.63 -2.87 7.56
C TRP A 291 20.53 -2.53 8.74
N GLU A 292 20.98 -3.54 9.47
CA GLU A 292 21.93 -3.39 10.58
C GLU A 292 23.37 -3.15 10.11
N GLY A 293 23.60 -3.11 8.78
CA GLY A 293 24.92 -2.89 8.19
C GLY A 293 25.79 -4.15 8.11
N ASN A 294 25.25 -5.32 8.45
CA ASN A 294 25.95 -6.60 8.33
C ASN A 294 25.78 -7.18 6.91
N ALA A 295 26.45 -6.57 5.94
CA ALA A 295 26.31 -6.89 4.52
C ALA A 295 26.72 -8.34 4.19
N GLU A 296 27.75 -8.88 4.85
CA GLU A 296 28.22 -10.25 4.60
C GLU A 296 27.16 -11.28 4.99
N LYS A 297 26.65 -11.20 6.22
CA LYS A 297 25.60 -12.11 6.70
C LYS A 297 24.29 -11.93 5.93
N ALA A 298 23.97 -10.70 5.53
CA ALA A 298 22.81 -10.43 4.70
C ALA A 298 22.88 -11.16 3.36
N LEU A 299 23.98 -11.00 2.62
CA LEU A 299 24.17 -11.64 1.32
C LEU A 299 24.22 -13.17 1.44
N GLU A 300 24.85 -13.70 2.48
CA GLU A 300 24.88 -15.13 2.75
C GLU A 300 23.45 -15.72 2.87
N LEU A 301 22.64 -15.15 3.77
CA LEU A 301 21.26 -15.61 4.00
C LEU A 301 20.38 -15.43 2.77
N LEU A 302 20.53 -14.32 2.05
CA LEU A 302 19.76 -14.03 0.84
C LEU A 302 20.14 -14.97 -0.31
N HIS A 303 21.41 -15.32 -0.49
CA HIS A 303 21.82 -16.31 -1.49
C HIS A 303 21.34 -17.72 -1.14
N GLN A 304 21.37 -18.12 0.15
CA GLN A 304 20.78 -19.38 0.60
C GLN A 304 19.28 -19.42 0.31
N ALA A 305 18.55 -18.34 0.64
CA ALA A 305 17.13 -18.21 0.34
C ALA A 305 16.86 -18.31 -1.17
N LEU A 306 17.67 -17.61 -2.00
CA LEU A 306 17.51 -17.62 -3.46
C LEU A 306 17.71 -19.02 -4.02
N SER A 307 18.77 -19.72 -3.59
CA SER A 307 19.06 -21.09 -4.00
C SER A 307 17.88 -22.02 -3.69
N LEU A 308 17.38 -21.98 -2.46
CA LEU A 308 16.24 -22.79 -2.03
C LEU A 308 14.99 -22.50 -2.85
N SER A 309 14.69 -21.21 -3.08
CA SER A 309 13.52 -20.80 -3.86
C SER A 309 13.60 -21.27 -5.31
N ARG A 310 14.79 -21.22 -5.93
CA ARG A 310 15.00 -21.65 -7.32
C ARG A 310 14.94 -23.17 -7.46
N GLU A 311 15.60 -23.91 -6.57
CA GLU A 311 15.58 -25.38 -6.57
C GLU A 311 14.15 -25.93 -6.48
N HIS A 312 13.27 -25.22 -5.78
CA HIS A 312 11.90 -25.64 -5.54
C HIS A 312 10.85 -24.88 -6.37
N ASN A 313 11.27 -24.10 -7.37
CA ASN A 313 10.39 -23.33 -8.27
C ASN A 313 9.42 -22.36 -7.56
N GLU A 314 9.86 -21.75 -6.46
CA GLU A 314 9.07 -20.81 -5.65
C GLU A 314 9.15 -19.38 -6.23
N ARG A 315 8.59 -19.15 -7.42
CA ARG A 315 8.75 -17.91 -8.20
C ARG A 315 8.39 -16.64 -7.44
N ALA A 316 7.27 -16.62 -6.72
CA ALA A 316 6.86 -15.43 -5.95
C ALA A 316 7.83 -15.10 -4.80
N ILE A 317 8.43 -16.13 -4.18
CA ILE A 317 9.45 -15.97 -3.14
C ILE A 317 10.76 -15.50 -3.77
N GLU A 318 11.13 -16.06 -4.92
CA GLU A 318 12.31 -15.66 -5.70
C GLU A 318 12.31 -14.15 -5.99
N GLY A 319 11.20 -13.59 -6.49
CA GLY A 319 11.08 -12.16 -6.76
C GLY A 319 11.32 -11.27 -5.52
N ARG A 320 10.88 -11.71 -4.33
CA ARG A 320 11.11 -11.00 -3.05
C ARG A 320 12.57 -11.06 -2.61
N ILE A 321 13.21 -12.20 -2.81
CA ILE A 321 14.62 -12.37 -2.48
C ILE A 321 15.48 -11.51 -3.40
N LEU A 322 15.12 -11.43 -4.68
CA LEU A 322 15.81 -10.58 -5.65
C LEU A 322 15.66 -9.09 -5.32
N ASP A 323 14.48 -8.62 -4.89
CA ASP A 323 14.35 -7.25 -4.36
C ASP A 323 15.27 -7.01 -3.15
N SER A 324 15.34 -7.97 -2.24
CA SER A 324 16.15 -7.87 -1.01
C SER A 324 17.66 -7.91 -1.31
N LEU A 325 18.08 -8.75 -2.26
CA LEU A 325 19.44 -8.77 -2.80
C LEU A 325 19.77 -7.46 -3.49
N GLY A 326 18.84 -6.91 -4.27
CA GLY A 326 18.98 -5.61 -4.92
C GLY A 326 19.25 -4.51 -3.90
N ASP A 327 18.53 -4.48 -2.77
CA ASP A 327 18.73 -3.52 -1.68
C ASP A 327 20.09 -3.73 -0.98
N ALA A 328 20.45 -4.99 -0.70
CA ALA A 328 21.74 -5.32 -0.10
C ALA A 328 22.93 -4.91 -0.99
N PHE A 329 22.83 -5.15 -2.30
CA PHE A 329 23.84 -4.70 -3.27
C PHE A 329 23.88 -3.18 -3.38
N LEU A 330 22.73 -2.49 -3.37
CA LEU A 330 22.66 -1.03 -3.39
C LEU A 330 23.42 -0.43 -2.19
N ARG A 331 23.18 -0.91 -0.97
CA ARG A 331 23.90 -0.48 0.24
C ARG A 331 25.39 -0.75 0.17
N ALA A 332 25.78 -1.86 -0.46
CA ALA A 332 27.16 -2.20 -0.72
C ALA A 332 27.77 -1.43 -1.92
N LYS A 333 27.03 -0.49 -2.52
CA LYS A 333 27.40 0.29 -3.72
C LYS A 333 27.72 -0.57 -4.95
N ARG A 334 27.17 -1.78 -4.99
CA ARG A 334 27.26 -2.75 -6.09
C ARG A 334 26.11 -2.52 -7.08
N TYR A 335 26.16 -1.37 -7.75
CA TYR A 335 25.01 -0.88 -8.53
C TYR A 335 24.58 -1.78 -9.69
N ARG A 336 25.53 -2.44 -10.37
CA ARG A 336 25.22 -3.35 -11.48
C ARG A 336 24.44 -4.57 -10.99
N GLU A 337 24.93 -5.19 -9.92
CA GLU A 337 24.29 -6.38 -9.35
C GLU A 337 22.95 -6.05 -8.70
N SER A 338 22.82 -4.83 -8.16
CA SER A 338 21.54 -4.29 -7.70
C SER A 338 20.52 -4.19 -8.83
N LEU A 339 20.91 -3.60 -9.97
CA LEU A 339 20.05 -3.46 -11.14
C LEU A 339 19.64 -4.83 -11.71
N ASP A 340 20.61 -5.75 -11.86
CA ASP A 340 20.35 -7.10 -12.36
C ASP A 340 19.32 -7.83 -11.48
N ALA A 341 19.47 -7.75 -10.15
CA ALA A 341 18.53 -8.34 -9.21
C ALA A 341 17.13 -7.71 -9.30
N TYR A 342 17.03 -6.38 -9.35
CA TYR A 342 15.73 -5.72 -9.52
C TYR A 342 15.07 -6.01 -10.87
N ASN A 343 15.83 -6.13 -11.95
CA ASN A 343 15.29 -6.48 -13.27
C ASN A 343 14.69 -7.90 -13.23
N GLU A 344 15.41 -8.87 -12.66
CA GLU A 344 14.89 -10.24 -12.48
C GLU A 344 13.64 -10.26 -11.59
N ALA A 345 13.62 -9.47 -10.52
CA ALA A 345 12.45 -9.31 -9.68
C ALA A 345 11.26 -8.74 -10.47
N LEU A 346 11.45 -7.66 -11.22
CA LEU A 346 10.40 -6.96 -11.96
C LEU A 346 9.70 -7.88 -12.97
N VAL A 347 10.49 -8.69 -13.67
CA VAL A 347 9.97 -9.74 -14.56
C VAL A 347 9.02 -10.67 -13.81
N ILE A 348 9.49 -11.22 -12.69
CA ILE A 348 8.71 -12.15 -11.88
C ILE A 348 7.42 -11.48 -11.40
N ARG A 349 7.50 -10.24 -10.90
CA ARG A 349 6.33 -9.50 -10.41
C ARG A 349 5.27 -9.35 -11.49
N ARG A 350 5.68 -8.94 -12.69
CA ARG A 350 4.77 -8.75 -13.83
C ARG A 350 4.18 -10.05 -14.34
N GLN A 351 4.98 -11.11 -14.46
CA GLN A 351 4.51 -12.45 -14.83
C GLN A 351 3.46 -12.97 -13.87
N LEU A 352 3.64 -12.71 -12.57
CA LEU A 352 2.71 -13.11 -11.53
C LEU A 352 1.58 -12.09 -11.32
N GLY A 353 1.51 -10.98 -12.04
CA GLY A 353 0.52 -9.93 -11.77
C GLY A 353 0.59 -9.33 -10.35
N ASP A 354 1.73 -9.44 -9.67
CA ASP A 354 1.98 -8.89 -8.33
C ASP A 354 2.25 -7.39 -8.43
N ARG A 355 1.18 -6.60 -8.54
CA ARG A 355 1.22 -5.14 -8.67
C ARG A 355 1.91 -4.47 -7.48
N ARG A 356 1.68 -4.95 -6.26
CA ARG A 356 2.32 -4.39 -5.06
C ARG A 356 3.82 -4.64 -5.05
N GLY A 357 4.26 -5.83 -5.47
CA GLY A 357 5.67 -6.14 -5.68
C GLY A 357 6.27 -5.31 -6.81
N GLU A 358 5.60 -5.21 -7.96
CA GLU A 358 6.03 -4.37 -9.09
C GLU A 358 6.27 -2.92 -8.67
N ARG A 359 5.32 -2.31 -7.94
CA ARG A 359 5.46 -0.97 -7.36
C ARG A 359 6.77 -0.82 -6.56
N ILE A 360 7.09 -1.81 -5.72
CA ILE A 360 8.27 -1.78 -4.85
C ILE A 360 9.53 -1.90 -5.70
N THR A 361 9.58 -2.85 -6.62
CA THR A 361 10.73 -3.04 -7.50
C THR A 361 10.99 -1.79 -8.36
N LEU A 362 9.94 -1.17 -8.92
CA LEU A 362 10.04 0.09 -9.67
C LEU A 362 10.59 1.24 -8.80
N ALA A 363 10.08 1.39 -7.56
CA ALA A 363 10.59 2.39 -6.63
C ALA A 363 12.06 2.13 -6.23
N ASN A 364 12.44 0.86 -6.09
CA ASN A 364 13.80 0.45 -5.80
C ASN A 364 14.77 0.75 -6.96
N ILE A 365 14.34 0.53 -8.21
CA ILE A 365 15.09 0.94 -9.41
C ILE A 365 15.23 2.47 -9.44
N GLY A 366 14.15 3.20 -9.16
CA GLY A 366 14.18 4.66 -9.03
C GLY A 366 15.20 5.14 -7.99
N ARG A 367 15.28 4.48 -6.84
CA ARG A 367 16.26 4.79 -5.78
C ARG A 367 17.69 4.50 -6.20
N LEU A 368 17.93 3.36 -6.84
CA LEU A 368 19.24 3.02 -7.40
C LEU A 368 19.71 4.09 -8.38
N LEU A 369 18.84 4.53 -9.30
CA LEU A 369 19.15 5.57 -10.28
C LEU A 369 19.39 6.94 -9.63
N GLN A 370 18.61 7.27 -8.60
CA GLN A 370 18.82 8.47 -7.78
C GLN A 370 20.20 8.46 -7.10
N GLU A 371 20.63 7.34 -6.51
CA GLU A 371 21.96 7.22 -5.88
C GLU A 371 23.11 7.30 -6.91
N GLN A 372 22.83 7.01 -8.18
CA GLN A 372 23.75 7.23 -9.29
C GLN A 372 23.74 8.67 -9.85
N GLY A 373 22.90 9.56 -9.30
CA GLY A 373 22.73 10.94 -9.78
C GLY A 373 21.98 11.04 -11.11
N ARG A 374 21.12 10.07 -11.42
CA ARG A 374 20.36 9.98 -12.68
C ARG A 374 18.90 10.34 -12.43
N ASP A 375 18.66 11.60 -12.10
CA ASP A 375 17.36 12.06 -11.59
C ASP A 375 16.23 11.90 -12.61
N PHE A 376 16.45 12.20 -13.89
CA PHE A 376 15.44 11.99 -14.94
C PHE A 376 14.96 10.54 -15.02
N LEU A 377 15.91 9.60 -14.98
CA LEU A 377 15.60 8.16 -14.99
C LEU A 377 14.87 7.78 -13.69
N ALA A 378 15.35 8.25 -12.54
CA ALA A 378 14.72 8.00 -11.25
C ALA A 378 13.26 8.48 -11.21
N ILE A 379 12.99 9.70 -11.66
CA ILE A 379 11.65 10.30 -11.78
C ILE A 379 10.74 9.39 -12.62
N SER A 380 11.22 8.93 -13.78
CA SER A 380 10.44 8.06 -14.68
C SER A 380 9.99 6.76 -13.98
N PHE A 381 10.87 6.11 -13.22
CA PHE A 381 10.54 4.89 -12.47
C PHE A 381 9.65 5.16 -11.26
N TYR A 382 9.88 6.25 -10.52
CA TYR A 382 9.02 6.65 -9.41
C TYR A 382 7.61 7.02 -9.88
N LYS A 383 7.45 7.68 -11.03
CA LYS A 383 6.13 7.95 -11.64
C LYS A 383 5.38 6.65 -11.93
N GLN A 384 6.05 5.64 -12.48
CA GLN A 384 5.42 4.32 -12.68
C GLN A 384 4.99 3.70 -11.35
N ALA A 385 5.85 3.70 -10.34
CA ALA A 385 5.51 3.17 -9.01
C ALA A 385 4.32 3.92 -8.37
N VAL A 386 4.26 5.25 -8.49
CA VAL A 386 3.10 6.04 -8.02
C VAL A 386 1.84 5.67 -8.79
N ASN A 387 1.91 5.50 -10.12
CA ASN A 387 0.76 5.09 -10.91
C ASN A 387 0.24 3.69 -10.53
N VAL A 388 1.13 2.74 -10.23
CA VAL A 388 0.71 1.44 -9.69
C VAL A 388 0.04 1.61 -8.32
N SER A 389 0.54 2.52 -7.48
CA SER A 389 -0.07 2.85 -6.18
C SER A 389 -1.49 3.42 -6.33
N GLU A 390 -1.67 4.39 -7.25
CA GLU A 390 -2.99 4.96 -7.57
C GLU A 390 -3.94 3.91 -8.13
N SER A 391 -3.44 3.01 -8.97
CA SER A 391 -4.22 1.91 -9.53
C SER A 391 -4.73 0.97 -8.43
N ILE A 392 -3.90 0.62 -7.43
CA ILE A 392 -4.33 -0.15 -6.26
C ILE A 392 -5.37 0.63 -5.44
N ARG A 393 -5.15 1.95 -5.23
CA ARG A 393 -6.09 2.82 -4.49
C ARG A 393 -7.47 2.88 -5.14
N GLY A 394 -7.54 2.95 -6.46
CA GLY A 394 -8.80 3.00 -7.21
C GLY A 394 -9.72 1.80 -6.95
N GLU A 395 -9.16 0.65 -6.57
CA GLU A 395 -9.89 -0.58 -6.26
C GLU A 395 -10.25 -0.73 -4.77
N MET A 396 -10.00 0.30 -3.94
CA MET A 396 -10.24 0.28 -2.49
C MET A 396 -11.58 0.88 -2.06
N GLY A 397 -12.47 1.25 -2.99
CA GLY A 397 -13.71 1.98 -2.69
C GLY A 397 -14.64 1.32 -1.65
N GLY A 398 -14.60 -0.01 -1.51
CA GLY A 398 -15.37 -0.75 -0.51
C GLY A 398 -14.80 -0.74 0.91
N LEU A 399 -13.62 -0.14 1.14
CA LEU A 399 -12.95 -0.13 2.45
C LEU A 399 -13.28 1.12 3.27
N SER A 400 -13.21 1.00 4.60
CA SER A 400 -13.40 2.14 5.50
C SER A 400 -12.39 3.25 5.24
N SER A 401 -12.75 4.50 5.60
CA SER A 401 -11.84 5.65 5.51
C SER A 401 -10.56 5.42 6.30
N GLU A 402 -10.65 4.78 7.47
CA GLU A 402 -9.49 4.42 8.31
C GLU A 402 -8.50 3.48 7.61
N ILE A 403 -8.99 2.46 6.89
CA ILE A 403 -8.14 1.52 6.16
C ILE A 403 -7.44 2.24 4.99
N ARG A 404 -8.18 3.08 4.26
CA ARG A 404 -7.62 3.89 3.16
C ARG A 404 -6.59 4.90 3.67
N ALA A 405 -6.83 5.52 4.82
CA ALA A 405 -5.89 6.39 5.52
C ALA A 405 -4.54 5.71 5.79
N SER A 406 -4.61 4.49 6.32
CA SER A 406 -3.42 3.74 6.71
C SER A 406 -2.60 3.33 5.48
N TYR A 407 -3.27 2.90 4.41
CA TYR A 407 -2.60 2.62 3.14
C TYR A 407 -1.96 3.88 2.53
N ALA A 408 -2.65 5.03 2.56
CA ALA A 408 -2.10 6.31 2.11
C ALA A 408 -0.81 6.68 2.88
N THR A 409 -0.81 6.49 4.20
CA THR A 409 0.37 6.70 5.06
C THR A 409 1.52 5.75 4.74
N LYS A 410 1.20 4.50 4.40
CA LYS A 410 2.20 3.49 4.04
C LYS A 410 2.95 3.87 2.77
N VAL A 411 2.23 4.29 1.73
CA VAL A 411 2.82 4.66 0.44
C VAL A 411 3.28 6.13 0.36
N SER A 412 2.99 6.97 1.36
CA SER A 412 3.28 8.41 1.32
C SER A 412 4.73 8.76 1.01
N GLU A 413 5.67 7.91 1.45
CA GLU A 413 7.10 8.15 1.26
C GLU A 413 7.50 8.11 -0.21
N LEU A 414 6.90 7.22 -0.99
CA LEU A 414 7.11 7.15 -2.44
C LEU A 414 6.72 8.47 -3.13
N TYR A 415 5.57 9.05 -2.75
CA TYR A 415 5.09 10.32 -3.30
C TYR A 415 6.00 11.48 -2.92
N ARG A 416 6.42 11.52 -1.65
CA ARG A 416 7.30 12.58 -1.15
C ARG A 416 8.68 12.53 -1.78
N ARG A 417 9.22 11.32 -1.99
CA ARG A 417 10.50 11.14 -2.67
C ARG A 417 10.44 11.57 -4.13
N LEU A 418 9.36 11.23 -4.83
CA LEU A 418 9.14 11.73 -6.18
C LEU A 418 9.02 13.25 -6.21
N ALA A 419 8.21 13.84 -5.32
CA ALA A 419 8.07 15.29 -5.22
C ALA A 419 9.39 16.00 -4.89
N ASP A 420 10.20 15.44 -3.99
CA ASP A 420 11.54 15.94 -3.65
C ASP A 420 12.47 15.99 -4.88
N LEU A 421 12.48 14.92 -5.68
CA LEU A 421 13.26 14.86 -6.91
C LEU A 421 12.77 15.85 -7.96
N LEU A 422 11.45 15.93 -8.17
CA LEU A 422 10.85 16.88 -9.09
C LEU A 422 11.21 18.34 -8.71
N LEU A 423 11.17 18.68 -7.42
CA LEU A 423 11.59 20.01 -6.95
C LEU A 423 13.08 20.29 -7.17
N LYS A 424 13.96 19.29 -6.95
CA LYS A 424 15.40 19.42 -7.23
C LYS A 424 15.68 19.63 -8.72
N SER A 425 14.81 19.11 -9.59
CA SER A 425 14.86 19.31 -11.04
C SER A 425 14.06 20.53 -11.53
N ASP A 426 13.59 21.41 -10.63
CA ASP A 426 12.77 22.60 -10.95
C ASP A 426 11.43 22.27 -11.66
N LEU A 427 10.96 21.03 -11.54
CA LEU A 427 9.66 20.55 -12.03
C LEU A 427 8.56 20.82 -11.00
N VAL A 428 8.44 22.08 -10.61
CA VAL A 428 7.64 22.54 -9.46
C VAL A 428 6.16 22.15 -9.59
N PHE A 429 5.58 22.29 -10.78
CA PHE A 429 4.18 21.97 -11.00
C PHE A 429 3.89 20.48 -10.89
N GLU A 430 4.76 19.62 -11.43
CA GLU A 430 4.60 18.18 -11.29
C GLU A 430 4.72 17.75 -9.82
N ALA A 431 5.69 18.31 -9.09
CA ALA A 431 5.82 18.06 -7.65
C ALA A 431 4.53 18.42 -6.89
N GLN A 432 3.91 19.55 -7.23
CA GLN A 432 2.61 19.93 -6.66
C GLN A 432 1.51 18.93 -7.01
N GLN A 433 1.44 18.41 -8.24
CA GLN A 433 0.48 17.38 -8.61
C GLN A 433 0.67 16.08 -7.83
N VAL A 434 1.91 15.60 -7.71
CA VAL A 434 2.24 14.40 -6.92
C VAL A 434 1.80 14.56 -5.47
N MET A 435 2.06 15.72 -4.89
CA MET A 435 1.65 16.00 -3.51
C MET A 435 0.13 16.17 -3.37
N ASP A 436 -0.54 16.71 -4.38
CA ASP A 436 -2.00 16.80 -4.39
C ASP A 436 -2.67 15.43 -4.38
N LEU A 437 -2.15 14.48 -5.17
CA LEU A 437 -2.61 13.08 -5.12
C LEU A 437 -2.46 12.50 -3.71
N LEU A 438 -1.36 12.77 -3.02
CA LEU A 438 -1.18 12.32 -1.64
C LEU A 438 -2.18 12.98 -0.68
N LYS A 439 -2.39 14.31 -0.79
CA LYS A 439 -3.28 15.06 0.12
C LYS A 439 -4.75 14.70 -0.03
N VAL A 440 -5.23 14.44 -1.25
CA VAL A 440 -6.59 13.94 -1.52
C VAL A 440 -6.89 12.69 -0.68
N GLN A 441 -5.90 11.81 -0.56
CA GLN A 441 -6.04 10.55 0.17
C GLN A 441 -5.90 10.73 1.69
N GLU A 442 -5.07 11.67 2.14
CA GLU A 442 -5.01 12.03 3.57
C GLU A 442 -6.31 12.70 4.08
N LEU A 443 -7.23 13.09 3.18
CA LEU A 443 -8.43 13.88 3.43
C LEU A 443 -9.72 13.08 3.52
N GLU A 444 -9.80 11.94 2.82
CA GLU A 444 -10.90 10.98 2.98
C GLU A 444 -11.09 10.63 4.47
N ASN A 445 -9.99 10.72 5.23
CA ASN A 445 -9.86 10.56 6.67
C ASN A 445 -10.70 11.54 7.52
N TYR A 446 -10.91 12.78 7.04
CA TYR A 446 -11.51 13.85 7.84
C TYR A 446 -12.94 14.19 7.43
N LEU A 447 -13.27 14.11 6.13
CA LEU A 447 -14.51 14.66 5.60
C LEU A 447 -15.55 13.62 5.17
N HIS A 448 -15.27 12.32 5.35
CA HIS A 448 -16.20 11.21 5.09
C HIS A 448 -16.95 11.34 3.74
N GLY A 449 -16.32 10.92 2.63
CA GLY A 449 -16.95 10.91 1.31
C GLY A 449 -16.37 11.89 0.28
N VAL A 450 -15.21 12.51 0.57
CA VAL A 450 -14.43 13.23 -0.44
C VAL A 450 -13.65 12.20 -1.26
N HIS A 451 -14.22 11.80 -2.39
CA HIS A 451 -13.54 10.92 -3.34
C HIS A 451 -12.61 11.72 -4.25
N GLY A 452 -11.56 11.05 -4.75
CA GLY A 452 -10.82 11.57 -5.89
C GLY A 452 -11.76 11.85 -7.06
N ASN A 453 -11.59 12.98 -7.74
CA ASN A 453 -12.31 13.30 -8.97
C ASN A 453 -11.52 12.82 -10.21
N GLU A 454 -12.09 13.01 -11.40
CA GLU A 454 -11.46 12.66 -12.69
C GLU A 454 -10.02 13.20 -12.84
N ARG A 455 -9.66 14.29 -12.16
CA ARG A 455 -8.31 14.88 -12.21
C ARG A 455 -7.29 14.09 -11.38
N THR A 456 -7.75 13.43 -10.31
CA THR A 456 -6.90 12.64 -9.40
C THR A 456 -6.90 11.14 -9.72
N SER A 457 -7.92 10.64 -10.43
CA SER A 457 -8.01 9.22 -10.82
C SER A 457 -7.08 8.83 -11.98
N GLN A 458 -6.53 9.81 -12.71
CA GLN A 458 -5.64 9.58 -13.86
C GLN A 458 -4.18 9.30 -13.47
N GLY A 459 -3.82 9.40 -12.18
CA GLY A 459 -2.43 9.28 -11.72
C GLY A 459 -1.55 10.42 -12.22
N ILE A 460 -0.24 10.16 -12.30
CA ILE A 460 0.75 11.09 -12.83
C ILE A 460 0.97 10.78 -14.31
N VAL A 461 0.83 11.81 -15.15
CA VAL A 461 1.09 11.69 -16.57
C VAL A 461 2.57 11.41 -16.80
N ARG A 462 2.85 10.37 -17.61
CA ARG A 462 4.19 10.13 -18.14
C ARG A 462 4.35 10.92 -19.43
N LEU A 463 5.41 11.69 -19.51
CA LEU A 463 5.73 12.53 -20.67
C LEU A 463 6.18 11.64 -21.83
N PRO A 464 6.08 12.07 -23.09
CA PRO A 464 6.39 11.21 -24.24
C PRO A 464 7.79 10.59 -24.19
N GLY A 465 8.81 11.37 -23.77
CA GLY A 465 10.18 10.86 -23.60
C GLY A 465 10.29 9.83 -22.47
N GLU A 466 9.65 10.09 -21.33
CA GLU A 466 9.57 9.14 -20.21
C GLU A 466 8.85 7.86 -20.64
N LYS A 467 7.74 7.98 -21.37
CA LYS A 467 6.98 6.85 -21.89
C LYS A 467 7.85 6.02 -22.83
N GLN A 468 8.50 6.64 -23.82
CA GLN A 468 9.40 5.94 -24.74
C GLN A 468 10.56 5.24 -24.01
N LEU A 469 11.17 5.90 -23.02
CA LEU A 469 12.19 5.30 -22.16
C LEU A 469 11.66 4.05 -21.47
N THR A 470 10.53 4.17 -20.78
CA THR A 470 9.97 3.08 -19.99
C THR A 470 9.44 1.95 -20.86
N ASP A 471 8.87 2.25 -22.03
CA ASP A 471 8.40 1.26 -23.00
C ASP A 471 9.61 0.49 -23.58
N THR A 472 10.69 1.19 -23.94
CA THR A 472 11.94 0.55 -24.42
C THR A 472 12.56 -0.34 -23.32
N TYR A 473 12.58 0.16 -22.09
CA TYR A 473 13.07 -0.61 -20.95
C TYR A 473 12.21 -1.85 -20.71
N ASP A 474 10.88 -1.72 -20.77
CA ASP A 474 9.94 -2.82 -20.58
C ASP A 474 10.09 -3.88 -21.68
N GLU A 475 10.25 -3.48 -22.94
CA GLU A 475 10.54 -4.40 -24.06
C GLU A 475 11.79 -5.24 -23.80
N MET A 476 12.85 -4.61 -23.31
CA MET A 476 14.10 -5.30 -22.99
C MET A 476 13.91 -6.23 -21.79
N VAL A 477 13.21 -5.80 -20.73
CA VAL A 477 12.97 -6.60 -19.52
C VAL A 477 12.10 -7.81 -19.87
N ASN A 478 11.14 -7.66 -20.78
CA ASN A 478 10.25 -8.72 -21.23
C ASN A 478 10.95 -9.79 -22.11
N ARG A 479 12.21 -9.58 -22.52
CA ARG A 479 13.03 -10.62 -23.19
C ARG A 479 13.71 -11.57 -22.20
N LEU A 480 13.93 -11.16 -20.95
CA LEU A 480 14.53 -12.00 -19.90
C LEU A 480 13.73 -13.29 -19.61
N PRO A 481 12.38 -13.26 -19.49
CA PRO A 481 11.56 -14.46 -19.32
C PRO A 481 11.94 -15.68 -20.15
N ALA A 482 11.99 -15.51 -21.48
CA ALA A 482 12.20 -16.61 -22.41
C ALA A 482 13.61 -17.18 -22.29
N LEU A 483 14.61 -16.30 -22.08
CA LEU A 483 15.99 -16.70 -21.86
C LEU A 483 16.13 -17.47 -20.55
N ASP A 484 15.52 -16.98 -19.48
CA ASP A 484 15.61 -17.59 -18.15
C ASP A 484 14.85 -18.91 -18.06
N GLU A 485 13.74 -19.05 -18.78
CA GLU A 485 13.01 -20.31 -18.86
C GLU A 485 13.82 -21.39 -19.57
N GLU A 486 14.39 -21.08 -20.75
CA GLU A 486 15.24 -22.03 -21.47
C GLU A 486 16.51 -22.37 -20.67
N LEU A 487 17.10 -21.39 -19.98
CA LEU A 487 18.22 -21.63 -19.06
C LEU A 487 17.82 -22.58 -17.92
N ARG A 488 16.65 -22.40 -17.31
CA ARG A 488 16.13 -23.28 -16.25
C ARG A 488 15.90 -24.69 -16.77
N GLU A 489 15.27 -24.85 -17.92
CA GLU A 489 15.05 -26.16 -18.54
C GLU A 489 16.37 -26.89 -18.76
N LEU A 490 17.39 -26.20 -19.29
CA LEU A 490 18.72 -26.79 -19.47
C LEU A 490 19.40 -27.09 -18.13
N GLN A 491 19.27 -26.22 -17.13
CA GLN A 491 19.85 -26.44 -15.79
C GLN A 491 19.20 -27.61 -15.03
N SER A 492 17.92 -27.88 -15.28
CA SER A 492 17.19 -29.00 -14.66
C SER A 492 17.63 -30.38 -15.16
N ARG A 493 18.36 -30.45 -16.29
CA ARG A 493 18.83 -31.71 -16.88
C ARG A 493 20.12 -32.17 -16.22
N ARG A 494 20.15 -33.43 -15.76
CA ARG A 494 21.34 -34.04 -15.12
C ARG A 494 22.56 -34.15 -16.06
N ASN A 495 22.34 -34.47 -17.34
CA ASN A 495 23.40 -34.63 -18.34
C ASN A 495 23.06 -33.81 -19.59
N LEU A 496 23.82 -32.74 -19.83
CA LEU A 496 23.68 -31.89 -21.01
C LEU A 496 24.50 -32.47 -22.17
N THR A 497 23.91 -32.56 -23.36
CA THR A 497 24.67 -32.85 -24.59
C THR A 497 25.61 -31.69 -24.95
N PRO A 498 26.66 -31.91 -25.76
CA PRO A 498 27.54 -30.81 -26.20
C PRO A 498 26.78 -29.63 -26.81
N ALA A 499 25.76 -29.90 -27.65
CA ALA A 499 24.89 -28.88 -28.22
C ALA A 499 24.06 -28.13 -27.16
N GLN A 500 23.60 -28.82 -26.12
CA GLN A 500 22.88 -28.19 -25.01
C GLN A 500 23.81 -27.36 -24.10
N GLN A 501 25.05 -27.79 -23.91
CA GLN A 501 26.08 -27.00 -23.21
C GLN A 501 26.44 -25.73 -23.97
N GLU A 502 26.57 -25.83 -25.29
CA GLU A 502 26.77 -24.68 -26.18
C GLU A 502 25.58 -23.73 -26.13
N ARG A 503 24.35 -24.26 -26.22
CA ARG A 503 23.12 -23.47 -26.11
C ARG A 503 23.01 -22.76 -24.76
N ARG A 504 23.28 -23.45 -23.65
CA ARG A 504 23.32 -22.85 -22.31
C ARG A 504 24.34 -21.70 -22.25
N SER A 505 25.54 -21.91 -22.80
CA SER A 505 26.58 -20.87 -22.83
C SER A 505 26.17 -19.67 -23.68
N ALA A 506 25.51 -19.92 -24.82
CA ALA A 506 24.96 -18.88 -25.67
C ALA A 506 23.86 -18.07 -24.96
N LEU A 507 22.95 -18.72 -24.24
CA LEU A 507 21.90 -18.07 -23.46
C LEU A 507 22.47 -17.23 -22.31
N LEU A 508 23.47 -17.72 -21.59
CA LEU A 508 24.18 -16.95 -20.56
C LEU A 508 24.84 -15.70 -21.16
N ASN A 509 25.44 -15.84 -22.35
CA ASN A 509 26.00 -14.70 -23.08
C ASN A 509 24.93 -13.71 -23.55
N GLN A 510 23.79 -14.19 -24.05
CA GLN A 510 22.65 -13.34 -24.43
C GLN A 510 22.10 -12.57 -23.23
N ARG A 511 21.94 -13.22 -22.07
CA ARG A 511 21.53 -12.56 -20.82
C ARG A 511 22.53 -11.50 -20.39
N LYS A 512 23.84 -11.78 -20.48
CA LYS A 512 24.89 -10.79 -20.19
C LYS A 512 24.91 -9.63 -21.19
N GLN A 513 24.66 -9.91 -22.47
CA GLN A 513 24.54 -8.90 -23.52
C GLN A 513 23.35 -7.99 -23.27
N LEU A 514 22.19 -8.55 -22.94
CA LEU A 514 20.97 -7.80 -22.61
C LEU A 514 21.21 -6.89 -21.39
N ALA A 515 21.82 -7.39 -20.32
CA ALA A 515 22.26 -6.58 -19.17
C ALA A 515 23.17 -5.41 -19.60
N SER A 516 24.08 -5.66 -20.54
CA SER A 516 24.99 -4.63 -21.07
C SER A 516 24.32 -3.68 -22.07
N GLU A 517 23.26 -4.10 -22.77
CA GLU A 517 22.39 -3.24 -23.58
C GLU A 517 21.63 -2.27 -22.69
N PHE A 518 21.13 -2.70 -21.53
CA PHE A 518 20.48 -1.81 -20.56
C PHE A 518 21.43 -0.72 -20.08
N ASP A 519 22.61 -1.11 -19.60
CA ASP A 519 23.64 -0.16 -19.16
C ASP A 519 24.01 0.85 -20.26
N ARG A 520 24.03 0.41 -21.53
CA ARG A 520 24.28 1.27 -22.69
C ARG A 520 23.09 2.18 -22.98
N LEU A 521 21.86 1.68 -22.94
CA LEU A 521 20.65 2.49 -23.15
C LEU A 521 20.59 3.62 -22.12
N LEU A 522 20.77 3.30 -20.83
CA LEU A 522 20.73 4.30 -19.76
C LEU A 522 21.81 5.38 -19.93
N LYS A 523 22.90 5.09 -20.65
CA LYS A 523 24.01 6.01 -20.95
C LYS A 523 23.98 6.58 -22.38
N SER A 524 22.96 6.22 -23.17
CA SER A 524 22.92 6.57 -24.59
C SER A 524 22.62 8.05 -24.80
N ASP A 525 23.11 8.60 -25.92
CA ASP A 525 22.75 9.96 -26.36
C ASP A 525 21.23 10.11 -26.50
N LYS A 526 20.50 9.04 -26.80
CA LYS A 526 19.03 9.03 -26.88
C LYS A 526 18.35 9.36 -25.55
N VAL A 527 18.89 8.87 -24.42
CA VAL A 527 18.37 9.24 -23.09
C VAL A 527 18.66 10.71 -22.79
N ARG A 528 19.83 11.21 -23.20
CA ARG A 528 20.16 12.63 -23.10
C ARG A 528 19.24 13.46 -23.99
N GLU A 529 18.95 13.02 -25.21
CA GLU A 529 17.99 13.68 -26.11
C GLU A 529 16.58 13.71 -25.52
N TRP A 530 16.14 12.62 -24.87
CA TRP A 530 14.86 12.61 -24.15
C TRP A 530 14.86 13.61 -22.99
N GLU A 531 15.92 13.65 -22.20
CA GLU A 531 16.11 14.59 -21.09
C GLU A 531 16.21 16.06 -21.57
N GLU A 532 16.92 16.33 -22.67
CA GLU A 532 17.04 17.64 -23.29
C GLU A 532 15.73 18.07 -23.95
N SER A 533 15.01 17.14 -24.60
CA SER A 533 13.68 17.39 -25.13
C SER A 533 12.72 17.75 -24.00
N MET A 534 12.91 17.19 -22.80
CA MET A 534 12.15 17.57 -21.62
C MET A 534 12.49 18.98 -21.16
N ALA A 535 13.76 19.31 -20.95
CA ALA A 535 14.21 20.65 -20.57
C ALA A 535 13.77 21.76 -21.57
N ALA A 536 13.67 21.43 -22.86
CA ALA A 536 13.20 22.32 -23.91
C ALA A 536 11.66 22.40 -24.03
N THR A 537 10.93 21.34 -23.67
CA THR A 537 9.46 21.23 -23.81
C THR A 537 8.72 21.60 -22.51
N GLU A 538 9.33 21.41 -21.33
CA GLU A 538 8.79 21.73 -20.00
C GLU A 538 8.70 23.22 -19.71
N ARG A 539 9.50 24.05 -20.38
CA ARG A 539 9.32 25.49 -20.24
C ARG A 539 8.02 26.00 -20.83
N ASN A 540 7.30 25.23 -21.68
CA ASN A 540 6.07 25.80 -22.24
C ASN A 540 4.91 24.91 -22.70
N ARG A 541 4.97 23.60 -23.02
CA ARG A 541 3.96 23.17 -24.04
C ARG A 541 3.19 21.86 -24.09
N THR A 542 3.14 20.94 -23.14
CA THR A 542 2.32 19.75 -23.50
C THR A 542 1.47 19.03 -22.46
N LEU A 543 1.87 18.85 -21.21
CA LEU A 543 1.07 18.00 -20.30
C LEU A 543 1.05 18.57 -18.89
N GLY A 544 0.21 19.57 -18.68
CA GLY A 544 0.08 20.25 -17.40
C GLY A 544 -0.20 21.74 -17.53
N LEU A 545 0.16 22.35 -18.66
CA LEU A 545 -0.09 23.78 -18.93
C LEU A 545 -1.58 24.10 -18.86
N ASP A 546 -2.47 23.29 -19.43
CA ASP A 546 -3.92 23.55 -19.34
C ASP A 546 -4.42 23.52 -17.90
N LYS A 547 -3.92 22.58 -17.08
CA LYS A 547 -4.26 22.49 -15.65
C LYS A 547 -3.67 23.67 -14.86
N LEU A 548 -2.44 24.07 -15.18
CA LEU A 548 -1.77 25.22 -14.57
C LEU A 548 -2.48 26.52 -14.96
N LEU A 549 -2.73 26.76 -16.26
CA LEU A 549 -3.46 27.91 -16.78
C LEU A 549 -4.86 27.99 -16.18
N GLN A 550 -5.57 26.86 -16.09
CA GLN A 550 -6.86 26.82 -15.42
C GLN A 550 -6.75 27.21 -13.95
N LEU A 551 -5.74 26.71 -13.22
CA LEU A 551 -5.49 27.12 -11.83
C LEU A 551 -5.16 28.62 -11.75
N GLN A 552 -4.28 29.13 -12.61
CA GLN A 552 -3.92 30.54 -12.65
C GLN A 552 -5.13 31.42 -12.96
N ASP A 553 -5.98 31.02 -13.90
CA ASP A 553 -7.22 31.71 -14.24
C ASP A 553 -8.23 31.69 -13.09
N ASN A 554 -8.30 30.60 -12.32
CA ASN A 554 -9.10 30.55 -11.10
C ASN A 554 -8.56 31.52 -10.05
N LEU A 555 -7.24 31.58 -9.87
CA LEU A 555 -6.59 32.51 -8.93
C LEU A 555 -6.79 33.97 -9.35
N LYS A 556 -6.80 34.29 -10.66
CA LYS A 556 -7.13 35.64 -11.17
C LYS A 556 -8.51 36.11 -10.73
N LYS A 557 -9.48 35.20 -10.69
CA LYS A 557 -10.86 35.50 -10.28
C LYS A 557 -11.01 35.69 -8.77
N LEU A 558 -10.04 35.26 -7.97
CA LEU A 558 -10.08 35.27 -6.51
C LEU A 558 -9.28 36.44 -5.91
N ASN A 559 -9.63 37.69 -6.27
CA ASN A 559 -9.03 38.92 -5.72
C ASN A 559 -7.51 38.85 -5.51
N LYS A 560 -6.75 38.77 -6.61
CA LYS A 560 -5.28 38.66 -6.60
C LYS A 560 -4.77 37.53 -5.70
N ALA A 561 -5.37 36.36 -5.82
CA ALA A 561 -4.98 35.20 -5.02
C ALA A 561 -3.68 34.58 -5.49
N ILE A 562 -2.95 34.04 -4.51
CA ILE A 562 -1.81 33.13 -4.69
C ILE A 562 -2.09 31.82 -3.95
N LEU A 563 -1.58 30.71 -4.47
CA LEU A 563 -1.64 29.42 -3.80
C LEU A 563 -0.28 29.14 -3.15
N LEU A 564 -0.28 29.03 -1.82
CA LEU A 564 0.85 28.60 -1.01
C LEU A 564 0.71 27.11 -0.66
N TYR A 565 1.69 26.32 -1.11
CA TYR A 565 1.73 24.89 -0.98
C TYR A 565 3.04 24.43 -0.32
N PRO A 566 3.13 24.46 1.02
CA PRO A 566 4.31 23.95 1.70
C PRO A 566 4.39 22.42 1.60
N LEU A 567 5.62 21.90 1.53
CA LEU A 567 5.98 20.49 1.58
C LEU A 567 6.99 20.25 2.70
N VAL A 568 6.59 19.50 3.71
CA VAL A 568 7.45 19.15 4.84
C VAL A 568 8.19 17.85 4.53
N LEU A 569 9.50 17.97 4.26
CA LEU A 569 10.43 16.86 4.16
C LEU A 569 11.08 16.62 5.54
N GLU A 570 11.85 15.54 5.68
CA GLU A 570 12.46 15.20 6.98
C GLU A 570 13.50 16.23 7.42
N ASP A 571 14.32 16.69 6.48
CA ASP A 571 15.47 17.56 6.68
C ASP A 571 15.17 19.04 6.40
N ARG A 572 14.18 19.35 5.58
CA ARG A 572 13.84 20.71 5.16
C ARG A 572 12.37 20.95 4.87
N LEU A 573 12.02 22.21 4.68
CA LEU A 573 10.71 22.65 4.21
C LEU A 573 10.85 23.26 2.81
N GLU A 574 9.97 22.87 1.89
CA GLU A 574 9.86 23.49 0.57
C GLU A 574 8.57 24.30 0.50
N LEU A 575 8.66 25.59 0.15
CA LEU A 575 7.52 26.47 -0.02
C LEU A 575 7.23 26.63 -1.51
N VAL A 576 6.23 25.92 -2.02
CA VAL A 576 5.81 26.05 -3.42
C VAL A 576 4.74 27.13 -3.53
N LEU A 577 4.92 28.04 -4.47
CA LEU A 577 4.03 29.16 -4.74
C LEU A 577 3.54 29.13 -6.18
N VAL A 578 2.22 29.13 -6.36
CA VAL A 578 1.58 29.32 -7.67
C VAL A 578 0.89 30.68 -7.66
N THR A 579 1.28 31.54 -8.60
CA THR A 579 0.68 32.86 -8.79
C THR A 579 -0.20 32.84 -10.03
N SER A 580 -1.10 33.81 -10.15
CA SER A 580 -2.00 33.94 -11.30
C SER A 580 -1.32 34.44 -12.59
N HIS A 581 -0.07 34.90 -12.53
CA HIS A 581 0.57 35.61 -13.66
C HIS A 581 1.99 35.14 -13.99
N ALA A 582 2.65 34.41 -13.09
CA ALA A 582 4.02 33.93 -13.26
C ALA A 582 4.11 32.41 -13.08
N PRO A 583 5.11 31.74 -13.69
CA PRO A 583 5.38 30.33 -13.45
C PRO A 583 5.49 30.02 -11.95
N PRO A 584 5.08 28.82 -11.51
CA PRO A 584 5.27 28.39 -10.12
C PRO A 584 6.73 28.50 -9.70
N VAL A 585 6.96 28.97 -8.47
CA VAL A 585 8.30 29.06 -7.88
C VAL A 585 8.33 28.27 -6.58
N HIS A 586 9.50 27.81 -6.16
CA HIS A 586 9.69 27.23 -4.84
C HIS A 586 10.83 27.87 -4.06
N ARG A 587 10.78 27.76 -2.73
CA ARG A 587 11.82 28.23 -1.80
C ARG A 587 12.12 27.18 -0.75
N THR A 588 13.38 26.79 -0.66
CA THR A 588 13.87 25.87 0.37
C THR A 588 14.15 26.60 1.67
N VAL A 589 13.68 26.06 2.79
CA VAL A 589 13.93 26.55 4.14
C VAL A 589 14.55 25.43 4.97
N GLN A 590 15.72 25.70 5.55
CA GLN A 590 16.48 24.75 6.36
C GLN A 590 15.87 24.62 7.76
N LYS A 591 14.76 23.88 7.84
CA LYS A 591 14.09 23.49 9.09
C LYS A 591 13.66 22.04 8.98
N THR A 592 14.15 21.23 9.90
CA THR A 592 13.77 19.81 9.95
C THR A 592 12.31 19.67 10.36
N ARG A 593 11.69 18.55 9.99
CA ARG A 593 10.31 18.24 10.41
C ARG A 593 10.14 18.29 11.93
N THR A 594 11.13 17.81 12.68
CA THR A 594 11.07 17.74 14.15
C THR A 594 11.09 19.13 14.77
N GLU A 595 11.98 20.01 14.29
CA GLU A 595 12.05 21.41 14.75
C GLU A 595 10.76 22.16 14.43
N LEU A 596 10.26 22.00 13.20
CA LEU A 596 9.00 22.61 12.77
C LEU A 596 7.83 22.14 13.63
N ASN A 597 7.71 20.83 13.89
CA ASN A 597 6.66 20.28 14.75
C ASN A 597 6.72 20.82 16.18
N ARG A 598 7.92 20.96 16.74
CA ARG A 598 8.13 21.53 18.07
C ARG A 598 7.64 22.99 18.11
N LEU A 599 8.07 23.80 17.15
CA LEU A 599 7.68 25.22 17.05
C LEU A 599 6.17 25.39 16.91
N ILE A 600 5.52 24.56 16.08
CA ILE A 600 4.06 24.57 15.92
C ILE A 600 3.36 24.23 17.23
N SER A 601 3.86 23.22 17.95
CA SER A 601 3.28 22.82 19.23
C SER A 601 3.41 23.93 20.27
N GLU A 602 4.56 24.58 20.36
CA GLU A 602 4.82 25.70 21.27
C GLU A 602 3.94 26.90 20.94
N PHE A 603 3.85 27.28 19.66
CA PHE A 603 3.00 28.38 19.22
C PHE A 603 1.52 28.15 19.58
N ARG A 604 1.02 26.94 19.34
CA ARG A 604 -0.36 26.59 19.69
C ARG A 604 -0.62 26.60 21.18
N ALA A 605 0.34 26.14 21.99
CA ALA A 605 0.22 26.20 23.44
C ALA A 605 0.18 27.66 23.92
N ALA A 606 1.04 28.52 23.37
CA ALA A 606 1.04 29.95 23.68
C ALA A 606 -0.28 30.65 23.30
N LEU A 607 -0.90 30.28 22.17
CA LEU A 607 -2.22 30.81 21.79
C LEU A 607 -3.36 30.37 22.72
N GLN A 608 -3.18 29.29 23.48
CA GLN A 608 -4.18 28.78 24.43
C GLN A 608 -4.00 29.31 25.86
N ASP A 609 -2.83 29.89 26.16
CA ASP A 609 -2.50 30.44 27.46
C ASP A 609 -2.63 31.97 27.44
N ILE A 610 -3.61 32.49 28.18
CA ILE A 610 -3.88 33.93 28.28
C ILE A 610 -2.72 34.75 28.88
N HIS A 611 -1.77 34.10 29.53
CA HIS A 611 -0.59 34.75 30.13
C HIS A 611 0.66 34.64 29.25
N ALA A 612 0.62 33.85 28.18
CA ALA A 612 1.76 33.67 27.29
C ALA A 612 1.77 34.73 26.18
N ASP A 613 2.97 35.22 25.84
CA ASP A 613 3.16 36.03 24.64
C ASP A 613 3.47 35.13 23.43
N ALA A 614 2.47 34.94 22.56
CA ALA A 614 2.61 34.14 21.35
C ALA A 614 3.35 34.87 20.22
N LYS A 615 3.59 36.18 20.34
CA LYS A 615 4.13 37.03 19.26
C LYS A 615 5.54 36.61 18.78
N PRO A 616 6.51 36.25 19.65
CA PRO A 616 7.82 35.79 19.19
C PRO A 616 7.74 34.51 18.35
N LEU A 617 6.89 33.56 18.75
CA LEU A 617 6.67 32.30 18.04
C LEU A 617 5.92 32.53 16.72
N ALA A 618 4.95 33.45 16.71
CA ALA A 618 4.25 33.90 15.50
C ALA A 618 5.22 34.50 14.48
N GLN A 619 6.22 35.27 14.94
CA GLN A 619 7.23 35.88 14.10
C GLN A 619 8.25 34.87 13.57
N GLU A 620 8.70 33.91 14.39
CA GLU A 620 9.57 32.82 13.91
C GLU A 620 8.87 31.99 12.82
N LEU A 621 7.59 31.67 13.01
CA LEU A 621 6.80 30.97 11.99
C LEU A 621 6.58 31.81 10.73
N TYR A 622 6.40 33.13 10.83
CA TYR A 622 6.35 34.03 9.67
C TYR A 622 7.68 34.00 8.88
N ASP A 623 8.80 34.11 9.60
CA ASP A 623 10.14 34.09 9.01
C ASP A 623 10.45 32.76 8.29
N ILE A 624 9.82 31.67 8.72
CA ILE A 624 9.93 30.35 8.10
C ILE A 624 8.97 30.18 6.92
N LEU A 625 7.72 30.62 7.02
CA LEU A 625 6.65 30.24 6.09
C LEU A 625 6.35 31.28 5.01
N ILE A 626 6.59 32.56 5.28
CA ILE A 626 6.11 33.67 4.45
C ILE A 626 7.26 34.53 3.96
N LYS A 627 8.17 34.92 4.85
CA LYS A 627 9.32 35.76 4.49
C LYS A 627 10.15 35.25 3.30
N PRO A 628 10.43 33.94 3.15
CA PRO A 628 11.23 33.46 2.01
C PRO A 628 10.53 33.61 0.66
N ILE A 629 9.20 33.64 0.66
CA ILE A 629 8.37 33.78 -0.54
C ILE A 629 7.81 35.20 -0.72
N GLU A 630 8.00 36.08 0.26
CA GLU A 630 7.46 37.44 0.27
C GLU A 630 7.77 38.25 -1.02
N PRO A 631 8.99 38.19 -1.61
CA PRO A 631 9.26 38.87 -2.87
C PRO A 631 8.41 38.36 -4.05
N ALA A 632 7.99 37.09 -4.01
CA ALA A 632 7.17 36.46 -5.05
C ALA A 632 5.66 36.66 -4.82
N LEU A 633 5.23 37.19 -3.66
CA LEU A 633 3.83 37.51 -3.40
C LEU A 633 3.33 38.70 -4.23
N GLY A 634 4.22 39.62 -4.62
CA GLY A 634 3.85 40.78 -5.43
C GLY A 634 2.77 41.63 -4.75
N ASP A 635 1.69 41.92 -5.47
CA ASP A 635 0.52 42.66 -5.00
C ASP A 635 -0.64 41.76 -4.53
N ALA A 636 -0.35 40.50 -4.17
CA ALA A 636 -1.35 39.56 -3.71
C ALA A 636 -2.08 40.07 -2.47
N GLU A 637 -3.41 39.99 -2.50
CA GLU A 637 -4.29 40.35 -1.37
C GLU A 637 -4.84 39.11 -0.68
N THR A 638 -4.81 37.96 -1.38
CA THR A 638 -5.41 36.71 -0.92
C THR A 638 -4.39 35.58 -0.95
N ILE A 639 -4.24 34.86 0.17
CA ILE A 639 -3.41 33.65 0.26
C ILE A 639 -4.34 32.44 0.39
N VAL A 640 -4.36 31.63 -0.66
CA VAL A 640 -4.95 30.29 -0.63
C VAL A 640 -3.89 29.34 -0.09
N TYR A 641 -4.12 28.78 1.09
CA TYR A 641 -3.16 27.99 1.83
C TYR A 641 -3.54 26.50 1.81
N ALA A 642 -2.67 25.66 1.25
CA ALA A 642 -2.82 24.21 1.21
C ALA A 642 -1.77 23.53 2.12
N PRO A 643 -1.99 23.45 3.45
CA PRO A 643 -1.01 22.94 4.40
C PRO A 643 -0.61 21.47 4.17
N ASP A 644 0.61 21.13 4.55
CA ASP A 644 1.11 19.75 4.62
C ASP A 644 1.41 19.33 6.07
N ARG A 645 1.11 18.07 6.42
CA ARG A 645 1.33 17.50 7.76
C ARG A 645 0.90 18.44 8.91
N SER A 646 1.80 18.72 9.86
CA SER A 646 1.60 19.51 11.07
C SER A 646 1.29 20.99 10.80
N LEU A 647 1.64 21.50 9.62
CA LEU A 647 1.31 22.86 9.22
C LEU A 647 -0.21 23.10 9.17
N ARG A 648 -1.00 22.01 9.09
CA ARG A 648 -2.47 22.02 9.28
C ARG A 648 -2.91 22.58 10.63
N TYR A 649 -2.03 22.70 11.61
CA TYR A 649 -2.40 23.18 12.93
C TYR A 649 -1.98 24.62 13.20
N ILE A 650 -1.45 25.32 12.19
CA ILE A 650 -1.06 26.72 12.30
C ILE A 650 -2.22 27.62 11.83
N PRO A 651 -2.71 28.55 12.67
CA PRO A 651 -3.52 29.67 12.19
C PRO A 651 -2.62 30.68 11.47
N LEU A 652 -2.53 30.58 10.14
CA LEU A 652 -1.65 31.44 9.34
C LEU A 652 -1.98 32.94 9.51
N SER A 653 -3.25 33.26 9.80
CA SER A 653 -3.73 34.61 10.13
C SER A 653 -3.10 35.22 11.38
N ALA A 654 -2.68 34.38 12.33
CA ALA A 654 -2.06 34.79 13.58
C ALA A 654 -0.53 34.78 13.51
N LEU A 655 0.07 34.67 12.32
CA LEU A 655 1.50 34.94 12.16
C LEU A 655 1.75 36.45 12.15
N HIS A 656 2.95 36.86 12.54
CA HIS A 656 3.29 38.26 12.74
C HIS A 656 4.56 38.63 11.99
N ASP A 657 4.53 39.66 11.14
CA ASP A 657 5.67 40.05 10.28
C ASP A 657 6.71 40.93 10.99
N GLY A 658 6.49 41.21 12.28
CA GLY A 658 7.28 42.13 13.11
C GLY A 658 6.65 43.52 13.24
N LYS A 659 5.66 43.85 12.41
CA LYS A 659 4.90 45.11 12.46
C LYS A 659 3.42 44.86 12.75
N GLN A 660 2.81 43.92 12.03
CA GLN A 660 1.38 43.64 12.07
C GLN A 660 1.11 42.14 11.90
N TRP A 661 -0.11 41.72 12.23
CA TRP A 661 -0.58 40.36 12.03
C TRP A 661 -0.90 40.10 10.56
N MET A 662 -0.72 38.87 10.09
CA MET A 662 -0.99 38.51 8.70
C MET A 662 -2.44 38.80 8.27
N VAL A 663 -3.41 38.64 9.19
CA VAL A 663 -4.82 38.94 8.92
C VAL A 663 -5.09 40.41 8.58
N GLU A 664 -4.21 41.32 9.02
CA GLU A 664 -4.32 42.76 8.71
C GLU A 664 -3.88 43.08 7.27
N ARG A 665 -3.16 42.14 6.63
CA ARG A 665 -2.58 42.32 5.29
C ARG A 665 -3.17 41.40 4.22
N PHE A 666 -3.56 40.19 4.59
CA PHE A 666 -4.02 39.18 3.64
C PHE A 666 -5.35 38.55 4.06
N THR A 667 -6.23 38.35 3.08
CA THR A 667 -7.32 37.39 3.22
C THR A 667 -6.75 35.98 3.10
N ILE A 668 -6.91 35.14 4.12
CA ILE A 668 -6.34 33.79 4.13
C ILE A 668 -7.46 32.77 4.00
N HIS A 669 -7.48 32.07 2.87
CA HIS A 669 -8.35 30.93 2.65
C HIS A 669 -7.57 29.66 2.81
N ARG A 670 -8.01 28.78 3.68
CA ARG A 670 -7.40 27.46 3.83
C ARG A 670 -8.16 26.45 2.99
N ILE A 671 -7.46 25.80 2.07
CA ILE A 671 -7.95 24.65 1.33
C ILE A 671 -7.14 23.42 1.74
N THR A 672 -7.59 22.22 1.36
CA THR A 672 -6.81 21.02 1.68
C THR A 672 -6.02 20.49 0.49
N SER A 673 -6.59 20.58 -0.71
CA SER A 673 -5.87 20.39 -1.97
C SER A 673 -6.54 21.26 -3.03
N CYS A 674 -5.74 21.78 -3.96
CA CYS A 674 -6.27 22.54 -5.09
C CYS A 674 -7.13 21.67 -6.00
N SER A 675 -6.75 20.39 -6.16
CA SER A 675 -7.47 19.46 -7.03
C SER A 675 -8.92 19.17 -6.59
N LEU A 676 -9.24 19.37 -5.30
CA LEU A 676 -10.56 19.12 -4.70
C LEU A 676 -11.38 20.39 -4.47
N SER A 677 -10.80 21.57 -4.69
CA SER A 677 -11.45 22.84 -4.38
C SER A 677 -11.97 23.47 -5.68
N ASP A 678 -13.28 23.70 -5.77
CA ASP A 678 -13.82 24.54 -6.85
C ASP A 678 -13.64 26.02 -6.49
N LEU A 679 -12.53 26.57 -6.94
CA LEU A 679 -12.17 27.98 -6.82
C LEU A 679 -13.07 28.91 -7.66
N ASN A 680 -13.97 28.38 -8.50
CA ASN A 680 -14.90 29.16 -9.32
C ASN A 680 -16.35 29.12 -8.83
N SER A 681 -16.62 28.42 -7.72
CA SER A 681 -17.97 28.37 -7.17
C SER A 681 -18.45 29.78 -6.83
N GLN A 682 -19.46 30.27 -7.55
CA GLN A 682 -20.04 31.58 -7.26
C GLN A 682 -20.87 31.49 -5.97
N PRO A 683 -20.79 32.48 -5.06
CA PRO A 683 -21.62 32.51 -3.87
C PRO A 683 -23.10 32.44 -4.27
N SER A 684 -23.84 31.47 -3.75
CA SER A 684 -25.27 31.35 -4.04
C SER A 684 -26.07 32.36 -3.20
N GLY A 685 -26.50 33.47 -3.83
CA GLY A 685 -27.47 34.42 -3.27
C GLY A 685 -27.00 35.29 -2.10
N GLU A 686 -27.84 36.23 -1.67
CA GLU A 686 -27.61 37.02 -0.45
C GLU A 686 -27.57 36.08 0.77
N LEU A 687 -26.44 36.08 1.49
CA LEU A 687 -26.25 35.34 2.72
C LEU A 687 -27.30 35.75 3.77
N ARG A 688 -28.17 34.81 4.14
CA ARG A 688 -29.07 34.94 5.30
C ARG A 688 -28.37 34.38 6.52
N VAL A 689 -28.06 35.22 7.50
CA VAL A 689 -27.27 34.82 8.67
C VAL A 689 -28.10 35.02 9.93
N LEU A 690 -28.06 34.05 10.84
CA LEU A 690 -28.51 34.21 12.21
C LEU A 690 -27.26 34.31 13.10
N ALA A 691 -27.05 35.44 13.75
CA ALA A 691 -25.86 35.71 14.55
C ALA A 691 -26.25 36.00 16.00
N GLY A 692 -25.76 35.16 16.92
CA GLY A 692 -26.08 35.26 18.34
C GLY A 692 -24.86 35.52 19.20
N ALA A 693 -24.98 36.36 20.23
CA ALA A 693 -23.92 36.56 21.22
C ALA A 693 -24.44 36.60 22.65
N PHE A 694 -23.77 35.87 23.54
CA PHE A 694 -23.94 35.99 25.00
C PHE A 694 -22.84 36.93 25.53
N GLY A 695 -23.14 38.23 25.55
CA GLY A 695 -22.19 39.29 25.88
C GLY A 695 -22.30 39.79 27.32
N ALA A 696 -23.46 39.65 27.95
CA ALA A 696 -23.72 40.14 29.29
C ALA A 696 -24.53 39.15 30.14
N GLY A 697 -24.18 39.07 31.42
CA GLY A 697 -24.83 38.22 32.41
C GLY A 697 -24.05 36.96 32.74
N THR A 698 -24.69 36.08 33.52
CA THR A 698 -24.14 34.80 33.94
C THR A 698 -25.18 33.70 33.69
N HIS A 699 -24.70 32.52 33.32
CA HIS A 699 -25.51 31.34 33.11
C HIS A 699 -24.91 30.17 33.89
N ASP A 700 -25.70 29.64 34.83
CA ASP A 700 -25.35 28.47 35.62
C ASP A 700 -26.11 27.27 35.08
N PHE A 701 -25.41 26.16 34.85
CA PHE A 701 -26.04 24.90 34.43
C PHE A 701 -25.35 23.70 35.09
N SER A 702 -25.99 22.53 35.05
CA SER A 702 -25.45 21.30 35.62
C SER A 702 -25.41 20.19 34.58
N LEU A 703 -24.29 19.46 34.55
CA LEU A 703 -24.07 18.28 33.70
C LEU A 703 -23.79 17.10 34.63
N GLY A 704 -24.81 16.28 34.88
CA GLY A 704 -24.76 15.30 35.97
C GLY A 704 -24.74 16.01 37.33
N GLU A 705 -23.75 15.69 38.17
CA GLU A 705 -23.58 16.34 39.49
C GLU A 705 -22.66 17.57 39.45
N GLU A 706 -21.98 17.83 38.33
CA GLU A 706 -21.09 19.00 38.21
C GLU A 706 -21.86 20.26 37.80
N LYS A 707 -21.58 21.37 38.51
CA LYS A 707 -22.10 22.70 38.21
C LYS A 707 -21.08 23.50 37.42
N PHE A 708 -21.54 24.10 36.33
CA PHE A 708 -20.76 24.95 35.45
C PHE A 708 -21.28 26.38 35.51
N HIS A 709 -20.37 27.34 35.56
CA HIS A 709 -20.66 28.76 35.51
C HIS A 709 -20.11 29.34 34.22
N PHE A 710 -20.95 30.05 33.47
CA PHE A 710 -20.56 30.70 32.23
C PHE A 710 -20.91 32.19 32.28
N SER A 711 -19.90 33.06 32.24
CA SER A 711 -20.07 34.51 32.16
C SER A 711 -20.12 34.98 30.71
N GLY A 712 -20.94 35.99 30.41
CA GLY A 712 -21.00 36.62 29.10
C GLY A 712 -19.64 37.16 28.67
N LEU A 713 -19.33 37.03 27.37
CA LEU A 713 -18.09 37.50 26.76
C LEU A 713 -18.31 38.93 26.22
N PRO A 714 -17.80 39.98 26.87
CA PRO A 714 -18.23 41.36 26.59
C PRO A 714 -18.08 41.80 25.13
N PHE A 715 -17.07 41.29 24.44
CA PHE A 715 -16.78 41.63 23.05
C PHE A 715 -17.57 40.81 22.01
N ALA A 716 -18.19 39.69 22.42
CA ALA A 716 -18.97 38.86 21.50
C ALA A 716 -20.17 39.63 20.91
N ARG A 717 -20.78 40.51 21.71
CA ARG A 717 -21.86 41.39 21.25
C ARG A 717 -21.38 42.33 20.14
N THR A 718 -20.27 43.02 20.37
CA THR A 718 -19.66 43.93 19.40
C THR A 718 -19.34 43.21 18.09
N GLU A 719 -18.87 41.97 18.17
CA GLU A 719 -18.53 41.16 17.00
C GLU A 719 -19.76 40.78 16.16
N VAL A 720 -20.86 40.35 16.79
CA VAL A 720 -22.13 40.08 16.12
C VAL A 720 -22.76 41.35 15.52
N GLU A 721 -22.68 42.48 16.22
CA GLU A 721 -23.15 43.77 15.70
C GLU A 721 -22.35 44.22 14.47
N ASN A 722 -21.04 44.00 14.46
CA ASN A 722 -20.20 44.29 13.30
C ASN A 722 -20.51 43.35 12.13
N LEU A 723 -20.74 42.07 12.40
CA LEU A 723 -21.11 41.09 11.38
C LEU A 723 -22.45 41.46 10.72
N ALA A 724 -23.44 41.90 11.50
CA ALA A 724 -24.73 42.32 10.97
C ALA A 724 -24.66 43.59 10.11
N LYS A 725 -23.67 44.46 10.34
CA LYS A 725 -23.38 45.60 9.45
C LYS A 725 -22.73 45.16 8.14
N MET A 726 -21.89 44.12 8.18
CA MET A 726 -21.20 43.58 6.99
C MET A 726 -22.13 42.76 6.10
N ILE A 727 -23.10 42.05 6.68
CA ILE A 727 -24.05 41.19 5.96
C ILE A 727 -25.47 41.67 6.24
N SER A 728 -26.04 42.41 5.28
CA SER A 728 -27.32 43.13 5.41
C SER A 728 -28.53 42.26 5.77
N ASN A 729 -28.48 40.95 5.51
CA ASN A 729 -29.57 40.00 5.82
C ASN A 729 -29.26 39.16 7.08
N THR A 730 -28.61 39.78 8.09
CA THR A 730 -28.30 39.15 9.37
C THR A 730 -29.37 39.44 10.43
N LYS A 731 -30.02 38.39 10.96
CA LYS A 731 -30.87 38.47 12.17
C LYS A 731 -29.96 38.32 13.39
N THR A 732 -29.94 39.31 14.28
CA THR A 732 -29.12 39.29 15.49
C THR A 732 -29.92 38.86 16.72
N MET A 733 -29.27 38.15 17.64
CA MET A 733 -29.84 37.76 18.94
C MET A 733 -28.80 37.95 20.04
N PHE A 734 -29.21 38.48 21.19
CA PHE A 734 -28.28 38.75 22.28
C PHE A 734 -28.78 38.18 23.61
N ASP A 735 -27.84 37.68 24.40
CA ASP A 735 -28.04 37.34 25.79
C ASP A 735 -29.24 36.40 25.99
N ARG A 736 -30.30 36.87 26.67
CA ARG A 736 -31.52 36.10 26.94
C ARG A 736 -32.35 35.79 25.71
N ASP A 737 -32.09 36.46 24.59
CA ASP A 737 -32.79 36.23 23.33
C ASP A 737 -32.12 35.15 22.47
N PHE A 738 -30.85 34.82 22.73
CA PHE A 738 -30.13 33.78 22.01
C PHE A 738 -30.38 32.39 22.63
N THR A 739 -31.58 31.86 22.40
CA THR A 739 -32.03 30.55 22.93
C THR A 739 -32.48 29.62 21.80
N PRO A 740 -32.39 28.28 21.96
CA PRO A 740 -32.78 27.33 20.92
C PRO A 740 -34.17 27.58 20.35
N LYS A 741 -35.14 27.84 21.23
CA LYS A 741 -36.54 28.13 20.85
C LYS A 741 -36.65 29.37 19.97
N LYS A 742 -35.99 30.48 20.34
CA LYS A 742 -36.03 31.71 19.55
C LYS A 742 -35.23 31.61 18.25
N THR A 743 -34.18 30.79 18.21
CA THR A 743 -33.40 30.57 16.98
C THR A 743 -34.13 29.71 15.95
N GLU A 744 -35.09 28.89 16.38
CA GLU A 744 -35.96 28.08 15.50
C GLU A 744 -37.16 28.88 14.94
N GLU A 745 -37.50 30.03 15.55
CA GLU A 745 -38.55 31.00 15.14
C GLU A 745 -38.02 32.06 14.15
#